data_AF-A0A1H4HDF9-F1
#
_entry.id   AF-A0A1H4HDF9-F1
#
_cell.length_a   1.000
_cell.length_b   1.000
_cell.length_c   1.000
_cell.angle_alpha   90.00
_cell.angle_beta   90.00
_cell.angle_gamma   90.00
#
_symmetry.space_group_name_H-M   'P 1'
#
loop_
_entity.id
_entity.type
_entity.pdbx_description
1 polymer ?
#
loop_
_entity_poly.entity_id
_entity_poly.type
_entity_poly.pdbx_seq_one_letter_code
_entity_poly.pdbx_strand_id
1 'polypeptide(L)'
;MLNNRLLNERYLIKEMIGGGGMANVYLGKDTILEREVAIKVLRLEYGNDEEFIARFHREAQSATSLSHPNIVNIYDVGEEDDIYYMVMEHIDGMTLKKYIQLHSPVEVTEAIDIMRQVTSAIAHAHDNEIVHRDIKPENILIDHYGQVKVTDFGIAMALSATALTQTNSILGSVHYLSPEQARGGVATKKSDIYSMGIVMFELLTGRLPFSGESAVSVALKHLQNDTPSLKRWNPDLPQSVENVVLKATAKDPLQRYANVHEMEDDMETALDPARIDEAPFVIEDDLDEKTKAIPVITKEAFENNHNDETIVHTNGKSHATKPVEVVADKKKSQPVKKKEKKKKKKKVWPWLLTIFLILLAAGAAALFVPGLIEPKDVEMIDVTGMEYEEAYSELRNLNLQVERETVFSDTVEEGYVVRTDPEAGETIKEGATVTVYSSDGKEKTTFGDYVGENYEQKKAELEAKGFSNIRTFEEYSTEYEKGIIMDQIPQEGQEVVPEGTQIVFTVSKGPPPVELKSLIGYTQSEAESYLEENNLDVEVQQAYSDNTGKGKVMSQDPSSGTVEQGSTVTIVVSMGPEAKPRTHTETVTVKYEPPEDETQNQDNPEQDDENPDGENQDGENKDNPPEEEPPGQEVIIYVQDNDSNGEEVYEKATITEDTEFKVEMSIAPGSEASYRVLRDGEIYEEQTIQY
;
A
#
# COMPACT_ATOMS: atom_id res chain seq x y z
N MET A 1 -23.19 -20.44 -8.11
CA MET A 1 -22.76 -19.85 -6.82
C MET A 1 -23.37 -20.68 -5.70
N LEU A 2 -22.71 -20.79 -4.55
CA LEU A 2 -23.10 -21.66 -3.43
C LEU A 2 -23.63 -20.88 -2.21
N ASN A 3 -23.77 -19.56 -2.31
CA ASN A 3 -24.29 -18.69 -1.25
C ASN A 3 -25.63 -19.21 -0.71
N ASN A 4 -25.78 -19.21 0.61
CA ASN A 4 -26.88 -19.78 1.38
C ASN A 4 -27.09 -21.30 1.19
N ARG A 5 -26.13 -22.06 0.63
CA ARG A 5 -26.10 -23.52 0.76
C ARG A 5 -25.57 -23.89 2.16
N LEU A 6 -26.27 -24.82 2.81
CA LEU A 6 -25.80 -25.52 3.99
C LEU A 6 -25.10 -26.81 3.54
N LEU A 7 -23.84 -27.02 3.93
CA LEU A 7 -23.08 -28.25 3.68
C LEU A 7 -23.05 -29.13 4.93
N ASN A 8 -23.19 -30.45 4.75
CA ASN A 8 -23.18 -31.49 5.79
C ASN A 8 -24.07 -31.16 6.99
N GLU A 9 -25.23 -30.55 6.70
CA GLU A 9 -26.22 -30.02 7.66
C GLU A 9 -25.65 -29.01 8.71
N ARG A 10 -24.40 -28.54 8.54
CA ARG A 10 -23.61 -27.80 9.55
C ARG A 10 -22.99 -26.49 9.07
N TYR A 11 -22.47 -26.43 7.84
CA TYR A 11 -21.67 -25.29 7.39
C TYR A 11 -22.45 -24.42 6.40
N LEU A 12 -22.96 -23.28 6.86
CA LEU A 12 -23.73 -22.36 6.03
C LEU A 12 -22.78 -21.42 5.28
N ILE A 13 -22.71 -21.55 3.95
CA ILE A 13 -21.96 -20.66 3.08
C ILE A 13 -22.65 -19.29 3.02
N LYS A 14 -21.94 -18.21 3.36
CA LYS A 14 -22.40 -16.82 3.20
C LYS A 14 -22.03 -16.28 1.82
N GLU A 15 -20.75 -16.01 1.61
CA GLU A 15 -20.23 -15.28 0.46
C GLU A 15 -18.81 -15.72 0.06
N MET A 16 -18.30 -15.23 -1.08
CA MET A 16 -17.01 -15.63 -1.65
C MET A 16 -15.93 -14.62 -1.30
N ILE A 17 -14.95 -15.02 -0.49
CA ILE A 17 -13.86 -14.16 0.00
C ILE A 17 -12.55 -14.34 -0.80
N GLY A 18 -12.40 -15.43 -1.56
CA GLY A 18 -11.21 -15.67 -2.37
C GLY A 18 -11.44 -16.64 -3.53
N GLY A 19 -10.54 -16.63 -4.52
CA GLY A 19 -10.63 -17.50 -5.70
C GLY A 19 -9.27 -17.79 -6.33
N GLY A 20 -8.79 -19.03 -6.17
CA GLY A 20 -7.54 -19.51 -6.76
C GLY A 20 -7.74 -20.20 -8.11
N GLY A 21 -6.70 -20.89 -8.60
CA GLY A 21 -6.76 -21.62 -9.87
C GLY A 21 -7.70 -22.85 -9.83
N MET A 22 -7.62 -23.64 -8.76
CA MET A 22 -8.34 -24.90 -8.59
C MET A 22 -9.56 -24.83 -7.66
N ALA A 23 -9.59 -23.89 -6.72
CA ALA A 23 -10.60 -23.80 -5.66
C ALA A 23 -11.07 -22.35 -5.46
N ASN A 24 -12.27 -22.20 -4.91
CA ASN A 24 -12.82 -20.93 -4.41
C ASN A 24 -12.91 -21.00 -2.89
N VAL A 25 -12.72 -19.87 -2.20
CA VAL A 25 -12.82 -19.76 -0.74
C VAL A 25 -14.05 -18.91 -0.41
N TYR A 26 -14.89 -19.43 0.48
CA TYR A 26 -16.10 -18.79 0.95
C TYR A 26 -16.03 -18.52 2.45
N LEU A 27 -16.60 -17.41 2.91
CA LEU A 27 -16.94 -17.22 4.32
C LEU A 27 -18.20 -18.05 4.62
N GLY A 28 -18.22 -18.72 5.77
CA GLY A 28 -19.38 -19.45 6.26
C GLY A 28 -19.50 -19.38 7.79
N LYS A 29 -20.61 -19.92 8.30
CA LYS A 29 -20.83 -20.14 9.74
C LYS A 29 -21.02 -21.63 10.02
N ASP A 30 -20.32 -22.13 11.03
CA ASP A 30 -20.59 -23.41 11.69
C ASP A 30 -21.87 -23.24 12.54
N THR A 31 -22.95 -23.92 12.17
CA THR A 31 -24.24 -23.79 12.87
C THR A 31 -24.31 -24.57 14.18
N ILE A 32 -23.30 -25.38 14.50
CA ILE A 32 -23.23 -26.16 15.75
C ILE A 32 -22.31 -25.46 16.75
N LEU A 33 -21.15 -24.98 16.31
CA LEU A 33 -20.19 -24.24 17.16
C LEU A 33 -20.35 -22.72 17.09
N GLU A 34 -21.44 -22.23 16.47
CA GLU A 34 -21.84 -20.82 16.30
C GLU A 34 -20.83 -19.86 15.62
N ARG A 35 -19.60 -20.30 15.38
CA ARG A 35 -18.44 -19.52 14.91
C ARG A 35 -18.34 -19.38 13.39
N GLU A 36 -17.55 -18.41 12.95
CA GLU A 36 -17.19 -18.23 11.54
C GLU A 36 -16.10 -19.20 11.10
N VAL A 37 -16.14 -19.60 9.83
CA VAL A 37 -15.19 -20.52 9.21
C VAL A 37 -14.94 -20.13 7.76
N ALA A 38 -13.73 -20.35 7.27
CA ALA A 38 -13.44 -20.31 5.84
C ALA A 38 -13.73 -21.69 5.23
N ILE A 39 -14.38 -21.73 4.08
CA ILE A 39 -14.78 -22.96 3.39
C ILE A 39 -14.14 -22.94 2.00
N LYS A 40 -13.08 -23.72 1.82
CA LYS A 40 -12.37 -23.85 0.55
C LYS A 40 -13.00 -24.99 -0.25
N VAL A 41 -13.51 -24.69 -1.42
CA VAL A 41 -14.32 -25.58 -2.26
C VAL A 41 -13.63 -25.79 -3.60
N LEU A 42 -13.42 -27.05 -4.00
CA LEU A 42 -12.89 -27.40 -5.32
C LEU A 42 -13.85 -26.90 -6.40
N ARG A 43 -13.34 -26.27 -7.46
CA ARG A 43 -14.19 -25.75 -8.54
C ARG A 43 -14.87 -26.88 -9.30
N LEU A 44 -16.13 -26.66 -9.69
CA LEU A 44 -16.98 -27.66 -10.34
C LEU A 44 -16.39 -28.19 -11.66
N GLU A 45 -15.58 -27.39 -12.36
CA GLU A 45 -14.87 -27.82 -13.57
C GLU A 45 -13.82 -28.92 -13.31
N TYR A 46 -13.35 -29.06 -12.06
CA TYR A 46 -12.38 -30.08 -11.62
C TYR A 46 -13.00 -31.18 -10.74
N GLY A 47 -14.28 -31.08 -10.37
CA GLY A 47 -14.98 -32.07 -9.52
C GLY A 47 -15.18 -33.47 -10.16
N ASN A 48 -14.71 -33.66 -11.40
CA ASN A 48 -14.69 -34.95 -12.11
C ASN A 48 -13.25 -35.36 -12.50
N ASP A 49 -12.22 -34.62 -12.07
CA ASP A 49 -10.81 -34.90 -12.39
C ASP A 49 -10.13 -35.53 -11.17
N GLU A 50 -9.89 -36.85 -11.24
CA GLU A 50 -9.25 -37.63 -10.18
C GLU A 50 -7.90 -37.04 -9.73
N GLU A 51 -7.16 -36.35 -10.61
CA GLU A 51 -5.87 -35.75 -10.25
C GLU A 51 -6.05 -34.50 -9.39
N PHE A 52 -7.03 -33.64 -9.69
CA PHE A 52 -7.33 -32.47 -8.87
C PHE A 52 -7.98 -32.85 -7.54
N ILE A 53 -8.88 -33.84 -7.53
CA ILE A 53 -9.49 -34.38 -6.31
C ILE A 53 -8.42 -34.99 -5.39
N ALA A 54 -7.49 -35.79 -5.95
CA ALA A 54 -6.40 -36.39 -5.18
C ALA A 54 -5.41 -35.34 -4.64
N ARG A 55 -5.13 -34.24 -5.38
CA ARG A 55 -4.33 -33.11 -4.86
C ARG A 55 -5.04 -32.46 -3.67
N PHE A 56 -6.32 -32.13 -3.81
CA PHE A 56 -7.14 -31.43 -2.81
C PHE A 56 -7.25 -32.20 -1.48
N HIS A 57 -7.55 -33.50 -1.52
CA HIS A 57 -7.55 -34.33 -0.31
C HIS A 57 -6.19 -34.42 0.37
N ARG A 58 -5.11 -34.52 -0.41
CA ARG A 58 -3.75 -34.71 0.13
C ARG A 58 -3.22 -33.44 0.78
N GLU A 59 -3.55 -32.27 0.22
CA GLU A 59 -3.34 -30.95 0.82
C GLU A 59 -4.01 -30.88 2.19
N ALA A 60 -5.31 -31.19 2.25
CA ALA A 60 -6.07 -31.23 3.51
C ALA A 60 -5.46 -32.21 4.53
N GLN A 61 -5.04 -33.41 4.08
CA GLN A 61 -4.39 -34.43 4.93
C GLN A 61 -3.06 -33.95 5.53
N SER A 62 -2.31 -33.10 4.82
CA SER A 62 -1.02 -32.61 5.30
C SER A 62 -1.19 -31.45 6.28
N ALA A 63 -2.14 -30.54 6.05
CA ALA A 63 -2.42 -29.46 6.99
C ALA A 63 -3.17 -29.93 8.27
N THR A 64 -4.06 -30.93 8.19
CA THR A 64 -4.73 -31.52 9.38
C THR A 64 -3.80 -32.25 10.35
N SER A 65 -2.54 -32.50 9.99
CA SER A 65 -1.53 -33.07 10.89
C SER A 65 -0.63 -32.01 11.56
N LEU A 66 -0.83 -30.73 11.25
CA LEU A 66 -0.10 -29.61 11.83
C LEU A 66 -1.00 -28.84 12.80
N SER A 67 -0.44 -28.39 13.91
CA SER A 67 -1.14 -27.52 14.87
C SER A 67 -0.15 -26.54 15.48
N HIS A 68 -0.27 -25.29 15.05
CA HIS A 68 0.66 -24.21 15.36
C HIS A 68 -0.10 -22.87 15.32
N PRO A 69 0.17 -21.88 16.20
CA PRO A 69 -0.52 -20.60 16.17
C PRO A 69 -0.45 -19.93 14.79
N ASN A 70 0.73 -19.98 14.15
CA ASN A 70 0.99 -19.37 12.84
C ASN A 70 0.66 -20.27 11.63
N ILE A 71 -0.17 -21.31 11.80
CA ILE A 71 -0.73 -22.13 10.71
C ILE A 71 -2.26 -22.04 10.76
N VAL A 72 -2.90 -21.94 9.59
CA VAL A 72 -4.36 -21.98 9.48
C VAL A 72 -4.85 -23.40 9.81
N ASN A 73 -5.63 -23.54 10.88
CA ASN A 73 -6.14 -24.83 11.32
C ASN A 73 -7.25 -25.35 10.39
N ILE A 74 -7.20 -26.63 10.00
CA ILE A 74 -8.31 -27.29 9.30
C ILE A 74 -9.20 -28.01 10.31
N TYR A 75 -10.50 -27.76 10.25
CA TYR A 75 -11.51 -28.32 11.16
C TYR A 75 -12.24 -29.52 10.59
N ASP A 76 -12.47 -29.57 9.27
CA ASP A 76 -13.28 -30.62 8.63
C ASP A 76 -12.95 -30.74 7.13
N VAL A 77 -13.23 -31.90 6.54
CA VAL A 77 -13.02 -32.20 5.11
C VAL A 77 -14.14 -33.11 4.63
N GLY A 78 -14.87 -32.69 3.59
CA GLY A 78 -16.08 -33.37 3.16
C GLY A 78 -16.36 -33.33 1.65
N GLU A 79 -17.39 -34.10 1.28
CA GLU A 79 -17.87 -34.29 -0.08
C GLU A 79 -19.41 -34.34 -0.03
N GLU A 80 -20.09 -33.54 -0.86
CA GLU A 80 -21.56 -33.49 -0.94
C GLU A 80 -22.01 -33.09 -2.36
N ASP A 81 -22.88 -33.88 -3.02
CA ASP A 81 -23.33 -33.64 -4.40
C ASP A 81 -22.19 -33.31 -5.39
N ASP A 82 -21.14 -34.14 -5.41
CA ASP A 82 -19.91 -33.95 -6.19
C ASP A 82 -19.10 -32.66 -5.85
N ILE A 83 -19.43 -31.98 -4.74
CA ILE A 83 -18.69 -30.82 -4.23
C ILE A 83 -17.71 -31.26 -3.13
N TYR A 84 -16.42 -31.24 -3.45
CA TYR A 84 -15.33 -31.43 -2.50
C TYR A 84 -15.00 -30.13 -1.78
N TYR A 85 -14.93 -30.15 -0.46
CA TYR A 85 -14.62 -28.97 0.35
C TYR A 85 -13.78 -29.30 1.60
N MET A 86 -13.10 -28.29 2.12
CA MET A 86 -12.47 -28.31 3.44
C MET A 86 -12.89 -27.06 4.21
N VAL A 87 -13.08 -27.22 5.52
CA VAL A 87 -13.47 -26.16 6.45
C VAL A 87 -12.27 -25.84 7.33
N MET A 88 -11.90 -24.57 7.38
CA MET A 88 -10.69 -24.09 8.04
C MET A 88 -10.96 -22.82 8.85
N GLU A 89 -10.01 -22.45 9.69
CA GLU A 89 -9.99 -21.25 10.51
C GLU A 89 -10.26 -20.00 9.64
N HIS A 90 -11.24 -19.17 10.03
CA HIS A 90 -11.47 -17.87 9.40
C HIS A 90 -10.51 -16.85 10.01
N ILE A 91 -9.65 -16.24 9.18
CA ILE A 91 -8.71 -15.22 9.62
C ILE A 91 -9.24 -13.87 9.14
N ASP A 92 -9.73 -13.06 10.07
CA ASP A 92 -10.23 -11.72 9.80
C ASP A 92 -9.05 -10.75 9.60
N GLY A 93 -8.79 -10.39 8.35
CA GLY A 93 -7.59 -9.68 7.93
C GLY A 93 -7.35 -9.78 6.43
N MET A 94 -6.08 -9.79 6.01
CA MET A 94 -5.71 -9.78 4.59
C MET A 94 -4.54 -10.71 4.24
N THR A 95 -4.32 -10.96 2.95
CA THR A 95 -3.10 -11.63 2.51
C THR A 95 -1.89 -10.71 2.70
N LEU A 96 -0.73 -11.29 2.99
CA LEU A 96 0.53 -10.55 3.09
C LEU A 96 0.83 -9.82 1.77
N LYS A 97 0.36 -10.32 0.62
CA LYS A 97 0.46 -9.62 -0.66
C LYS A 97 -0.32 -8.31 -0.68
N LYS A 98 -1.54 -8.28 -0.10
CA LYS A 98 -2.34 -7.07 0.03
C LYS A 98 -1.77 -6.13 1.09
N TYR A 99 -1.24 -6.66 2.18
CA TYR A 99 -0.51 -5.90 3.19
C TYR A 99 0.72 -5.21 2.59
N ILE A 100 1.57 -5.91 1.82
CA ILE A 100 2.70 -5.32 1.08
C ILE A 100 2.23 -4.21 0.13
N GLN A 101 1.11 -4.38 -0.57
CA GLN A 101 0.54 -3.36 -1.46
C GLN A 101 0.03 -2.10 -0.75
N LEU A 102 -0.09 -2.11 0.58
CA LEU A 102 -0.54 -0.97 1.39
C LEU A 102 0.63 -0.34 2.17
N HIS A 103 1.44 -1.15 2.85
CA HIS A 103 2.45 -0.69 3.82
C HIS A 103 3.90 -0.72 3.29
N SER A 104 4.12 -0.96 1.99
CA SER A 104 5.46 -1.03 1.40
C SER A 104 6.14 0.36 1.27
N PRO A 105 7.45 0.49 1.60
CA PRO A 105 8.33 -0.55 2.13
C PRO A 105 8.07 -0.78 3.62
N VAL A 106 7.95 -2.05 4.03
CA VAL A 106 7.63 -2.41 5.41
C VAL A 106 8.83 -2.10 6.30
N GLU A 107 8.56 -1.58 7.50
CA GLU A 107 9.60 -1.26 8.49
C GLU A 107 10.39 -2.53 8.86
N VAL A 108 11.69 -2.38 9.14
CA VAL A 108 12.62 -3.51 9.31
C VAL A 108 12.26 -4.38 10.52
N THR A 109 11.81 -3.80 11.64
CA THR A 109 11.39 -4.57 12.82
C THR A 109 10.09 -5.33 12.56
N GLU A 110 9.14 -4.73 11.84
CA GLU A 110 7.85 -5.34 11.49
C GLU A 110 8.00 -6.44 10.44
N ALA A 111 8.84 -6.22 9.41
CA ALA A 111 9.20 -7.23 8.43
C ALA A 111 9.90 -8.44 9.08
N ILE A 112 10.72 -8.21 10.11
CA ILE A 112 11.35 -9.28 10.91
C ILE A 112 10.33 -10.01 11.79
N ASP A 113 9.38 -9.32 12.44
CA ASP A 113 8.35 -9.98 13.24
C ASP A 113 7.44 -10.88 12.37
N ILE A 114 6.97 -10.34 11.25
CA ILE A 114 6.22 -11.07 10.23
C ILE A 114 7.00 -12.32 9.78
N MET A 115 8.28 -12.14 9.40
CA MET A 115 9.08 -13.26 8.91
C MET A 115 9.44 -14.28 10.00
N ARG A 116 9.61 -13.87 11.27
CA ARG A 116 9.76 -14.80 12.41
C ARG A 116 8.52 -15.67 12.57
N GLN A 117 7.32 -15.07 12.53
CA GLN A 117 6.07 -15.83 12.57
C GLN A 117 5.93 -16.81 11.39
N VAL A 118 6.43 -16.46 10.20
CA VAL A 118 6.49 -17.36 9.04
C VAL A 118 7.54 -18.47 9.23
N THR A 119 8.76 -18.16 9.68
CA THR A 119 9.80 -19.20 9.90
C THR A 119 9.35 -20.21 10.93
N SER A 120 8.76 -19.78 12.03
CA SER A 120 8.22 -20.65 13.08
C SER A 120 7.18 -21.64 12.54
N ALA A 121 6.25 -21.17 11.70
CA ALA A 121 5.25 -22.01 11.04
C ALA A 121 5.89 -23.05 10.08
N ILE A 122 6.84 -22.61 9.25
CA ILE A 122 7.49 -23.48 8.25
C ILE A 122 8.47 -24.47 8.92
N ALA A 123 9.14 -24.07 10.00
CA ALA A 123 9.97 -24.94 10.83
C ALA A 123 9.13 -26.07 11.46
N HIS A 124 8.00 -25.74 12.09
CA HIS A 124 7.06 -26.73 12.64
C HIS A 124 6.56 -27.71 11.57
N ALA A 125 6.27 -27.24 10.35
CA ALA A 125 5.92 -28.12 9.23
C ALA A 125 7.08 -29.01 8.78
N HIS A 126 8.30 -28.46 8.70
CA HIS A 126 9.51 -29.18 8.30
C HIS A 126 9.91 -30.26 9.29
N ASP A 127 9.71 -30.04 10.59
CA ASP A 127 9.97 -31.04 11.63
C ASP A 127 8.96 -32.21 11.58
N ASN A 128 7.78 -31.98 11.00
CA ASN A 128 6.80 -33.01 10.65
C ASN A 128 6.98 -33.60 9.22
N GLU A 129 8.14 -33.37 8.59
CA GLU A 129 8.49 -33.79 7.22
C GLU A 129 7.55 -33.27 6.10
N ILE A 130 6.81 -32.19 6.38
CA ILE A 130 5.99 -31.48 5.40
C ILE A 130 6.82 -30.32 4.80
N VAL A 131 6.65 -30.09 3.50
CA VAL A 131 7.30 -29.01 2.74
C VAL A 131 6.20 -28.22 2.05
N HIS A 132 6.23 -26.89 2.12
CA HIS A 132 5.15 -26.00 1.67
C HIS A 132 5.16 -25.77 0.15
N ARG A 133 6.34 -25.65 -0.47
CA ARG A 133 6.61 -25.62 -1.92
C ARG A 133 6.07 -24.44 -2.73
N ASP A 134 5.06 -23.73 -2.24
CA ASP A 134 4.43 -22.57 -2.88
C ASP A 134 4.34 -21.42 -1.87
N ILE A 135 5.44 -21.17 -1.14
CA ILE A 135 5.55 -20.03 -0.20
C ILE A 135 5.57 -18.74 -1.02
N LYS A 136 4.60 -17.87 -0.73
CA LYS A 136 4.40 -16.57 -1.36
C LYS A 136 3.45 -15.72 -0.50
N PRO A 137 3.45 -14.38 -0.63
CA PRO A 137 2.63 -13.50 0.20
C PRO A 137 1.12 -13.66 -0.03
N GLU A 138 0.68 -14.31 -1.12
CA GLU A 138 -0.73 -14.66 -1.34
C GLU A 138 -1.19 -15.87 -0.51
N ASN A 139 -0.26 -16.73 -0.04
CA ASN A 139 -0.53 -17.91 0.80
C ASN A 139 -0.20 -17.66 2.30
N ILE A 140 0.10 -16.41 2.66
CA ILE A 140 0.36 -15.95 4.03
C ILE A 140 -0.73 -14.93 4.35
N LEU A 141 -1.40 -15.08 5.49
CA LEU A 141 -2.43 -14.18 6.00
C LEU A 141 -1.88 -13.40 7.20
N ILE A 142 -2.34 -12.17 7.38
CA ILE A 142 -2.07 -11.32 8.54
C ILE A 142 -3.39 -10.73 9.03
N ASP A 143 -3.66 -10.84 10.34
CA ASP A 143 -4.86 -10.31 10.98
C ASP A 143 -4.67 -8.84 11.45
N HIS A 144 -5.75 -8.24 11.93
CA HIS A 144 -5.76 -6.86 12.44
C HIS A 144 -4.89 -6.63 13.71
N TYR A 145 -4.35 -7.70 14.32
CA TYR A 145 -3.45 -7.65 15.49
C TYR A 145 -1.98 -7.92 15.12
N GLY A 146 -1.68 -8.18 13.85
CA GLY A 146 -0.34 -8.56 13.39
C GLY A 146 0.00 -10.03 13.56
N GLN A 147 -0.97 -10.90 13.88
CA GLN A 147 -0.75 -12.34 13.89
C GLN A 147 -0.73 -12.86 12.46
N VAL A 148 0.38 -13.51 12.09
CA VAL A 148 0.60 -14.08 10.77
C VAL A 148 0.26 -15.57 10.77
N LYS A 149 -0.49 -16.04 9.76
CA LYS A 149 -0.83 -17.46 9.57
C LYS A 149 -0.57 -17.92 8.15
N VAL A 150 0.13 -19.04 8.02
CA VAL A 150 0.38 -19.70 6.72
C VAL A 150 -0.79 -20.63 6.36
N THR A 151 -1.27 -20.50 5.12
CA THR A 151 -2.29 -21.39 4.51
C THR A 151 -1.70 -22.15 3.32
N ASP A 152 -2.48 -23.03 2.71
CA ASP A 152 -2.21 -23.63 1.39
C ASP A 152 -0.87 -24.39 1.34
N PHE A 153 -0.64 -25.27 2.33
CA PHE A 153 0.53 -26.16 2.41
C PHE A 153 0.60 -27.09 1.19
N GLY A 154 1.32 -26.62 0.17
CA GLY A 154 1.09 -26.98 -1.21
C GLY A 154 1.68 -28.31 -1.64
N ILE A 155 0.82 -29.22 -2.12
CA ILE A 155 1.24 -30.48 -2.76
C ILE A 155 1.28 -30.37 -4.28
N ALA A 156 1.59 -29.17 -4.78
CA ALA A 156 2.17 -29.03 -6.10
C ALA A 156 3.54 -29.73 -6.13
N MET A 157 3.72 -30.67 -7.05
CA MET A 157 5.04 -31.25 -7.32
C MET A 157 5.14 -31.70 -8.77
N ALA A 158 6.32 -31.50 -9.37
CA ALA A 158 6.60 -31.74 -10.78
C ALA A 158 5.73 -30.92 -11.75
N LEU A 159 5.96 -29.60 -11.77
CA LEU A 159 5.74 -28.82 -12.99
C LEU A 159 6.67 -29.37 -14.08
N SER A 160 6.19 -30.33 -14.87
CA SER A 160 6.83 -30.69 -16.13
C SER A 160 6.99 -29.44 -16.99
N ALA A 161 8.05 -29.35 -17.80
CA ALA A 161 8.34 -28.17 -18.61
C ALA A 161 7.21 -27.78 -19.59
N THR A 162 6.30 -28.71 -19.89
CA THR A 162 5.06 -28.46 -20.65
C THR A 162 3.97 -27.72 -19.87
N ALA A 163 3.91 -27.83 -18.54
CA ALA A 163 2.90 -27.15 -17.73
C ALA A 163 3.08 -25.62 -17.76
N LEU A 164 4.33 -25.16 -17.75
CA LEU A 164 4.72 -23.74 -17.86
C LEU A 164 4.29 -23.08 -19.18
N THR A 165 3.82 -23.83 -20.19
CA THR A 165 3.48 -23.29 -21.52
C THR A 165 1.99 -23.26 -21.84
N GLN A 166 1.09 -23.70 -20.94
CA GLN A 166 -0.33 -23.91 -21.28
C GLN A 166 -1.38 -23.16 -20.43
N THR A 167 -1.05 -22.52 -19.30
CA THR A 167 -2.06 -21.81 -18.49
C THR A 167 -1.62 -20.44 -17.95
N ASN A 168 -2.45 -19.42 -18.20
CA ASN A 168 -2.27 -18.06 -17.66
C ASN A 168 -2.38 -17.99 -16.12
N SER A 169 -2.87 -19.04 -15.45
CA SER A 169 -3.00 -19.10 -13.99
C SER A 169 -1.67 -19.34 -13.25
N ILE A 170 -0.61 -19.77 -13.95
CA ILE A 170 0.71 -20.02 -13.34
C ILE A 170 1.53 -18.71 -13.19
N LEU A 171 1.07 -17.60 -13.80
CA LEU A 171 1.84 -16.36 -13.93
C LEU A 171 2.27 -15.70 -12.60
N GLY A 172 1.57 -15.98 -11.48
CA GLY A 172 1.89 -15.43 -10.15
C GLY A 172 3.03 -16.16 -9.42
N SER A 173 2.91 -17.47 -9.20
CA SER A 173 3.85 -18.23 -8.34
C SER A 173 5.29 -18.28 -8.86
N VAL A 174 5.54 -18.02 -10.16
CA VAL A 174 6.89 -18.07 -10.74
C VAL A 174 7.86 -17.02 -10.21
N HIS A 175 7.36 -16.00 -9.50
CA HIS A 175 8.16 -14.91 -8.93
C HIS A 175 8.85 -15.24 -7.59
N TYR A 176 8.46 -16.33 -6.92
CA TYR A 176 9.03 -16.77 -5.63
C TYR A 176 9.73 -18.14 -5.76
N LEU A 177 9.90 -18.62 -6.99
CA LEU A 177 10.15 -20.01 -7.31
C LEU A 177 11.66 -20.35 -7.24
N SER A 178 12.01 -21.42 -6.53
CA SER A 178 13.40 -21.77 -6.27
C SER A 178 14.18 -22.22 -7.51
N PRO A 179 15.52 -22.08 -7.54
CA PRO A 179 16.34 -22.49 -8.69
C PRO A 179 16.17 -23.98 -9.03
N GLU A 180 16.02 -24.85 -8.04
CA GLU A 180 15.74 -26.27 -8.24
C GLU A 180 14.35 -26.53 -8.85
N GLN A 181 13.30 -25.83 -8.40
CA GLN A 181 11.99 -25.87 -9.06
C GLN A 181 12.05 -25.33 -10.50
N ALA A 182 12.85 -24.29 -10.76
CA ALA A 182 13.00 -23.69 -12.09
C ALA A 182 13.71 -24.62 -13.09
N ARG A 183 14.45 -25.63 -12.61
CA ARG A 183 14.99 -26.74 -13.42
C ARG A 183 13.98 -27.88 -13.65
N GLY A 184 12.74 -27.76 -13.14
CA GLY A 184 11.75 -28.84 -13.08
C GLY A 184 12.02 -29.87 -11.98
N GLY A 185 12.87 -29.52 -11.00
CA GLY A 185 13.26 -30.38 -9.89
C GLY A 185 12.21 -30.49 -8.78
N VAL A 186 12.53 -31.30 -7.78
CA VAL A 186 11.69 -31.52 -6.59
C VAL A 186 11.86 -30.34 -5.63
N ALA A 187 10.75 -29.78 -5.14
CA ALA A 187 10.78 -28.78 -4.07
C ALA A 187 11.09 -29.45 -2.71
N THR A 188 12.01 -28.85 -1.96
CA THR A 188 12.57 -29.40 -0.71
C THR A 188 12.49 -28.38 0.43
N LYS A 189 12.87 -28.78 1.65
CA LYS A 189 13.03 -27.85 2.79
C LYS A 189 13.92 -26.64 2.47
N LYS A 190 14.97 -26.82 1.64
CA LYS A 190 15.83 -25.73 1.15
C LYS A 190 15.16 -24.81 0.13
N SER A 191 14.13 -25.29 -0.57
CA SER A 191 13.37 -24.52 -1.57
C SER A 191 12.45 -23.51 -0.88
N ASP A 192 11.77 -23.95 0.19
CA ASP A 192 10.96 -23.10 1.05
C ASP A 192 11.78 -21.95 1.64
N ILE A 193 13.00 -22.21 2.11
CA ILE A 193 13.97 -21.19 2.60
C ILE A 193 14.26 -20.13 1.53
N TYR A 194 14.48 -20.54 0.28
CA TYR A 194 14.70 -19.60 -0.83
C TYR A 194 13.47 -18.74 -1.08
N SER A 195 12.27 -19.34 -1.12
CA SER A 195 11.01 -18.62 -1.31
C SER A 195 10.73 -17.63 -0.16
N MET A 196 11.00 -18.00 1.10
CA MET A 196 10.96 -17.08 2.24
C MET A 196 11.93 -15.90 2.07
N GLY A 197 13.15 -16.14 1.57
CA GLY A 197 14.08 -15.08 1.20
C GLY A 197 13.53 -14.11 0.13
N ILE A 198 12.78 -14.60 -0.86
CA ILE A 198 12.12 -13.73 -1.85
C ILE A 198 10.94 -12.94 -1.23
N VAL A 199 10.18 -13.54 -0.30
CA VAL A 199 9.12 -12.83 0.44
C VAL A 199 9.71 -11.71 1.31
N MET A 200 10.80 -11.99 2.05
CA MET A 200 11.51 -11.00 2.86
C MET A 200 12.13 -9.89 2.01
N PHE A 201 12.64 -10.21 0.82
CA PHE A 201 13.06 -9.20 -0.16
C PHE A 201 11.91 -8.28 -0.56
N GLU A 202 10.71 -8.82 -0.83
CA GLU A 202 9.57 -8.01 -1.25
C GLU A 202 9.02 -7.13 -0.11
N LEU A 203 8.96 -7.64 1.13
CA LEU A 203 8.61 -6.85 2.32
C LEU A 203 9.50 -5.61 2.48
N LEU A 204 10.82 -5.81 2.45
CA LEU A 204 11.82 -4.77 2.71
C LEU A 204 12.03 -3.77 1.55
N THR A 205 11.49 -4.02 0.35
CA THR A 205 11.76 -3.20 -0.85
C THR A 205 10.53 -2.81 -1.66
N GLY A 206 9.36 -3.41 -1.40
CA GLY A 206 8.15 -3.26 -2.20
C GLY A 206 8.20 -3.89 -3.60
N ARG A 207 9.25 -4.69 -3.88
CA ARG A 207 9.63 -5.09 -5.23
C ARG A 207 10.06 -6.55 -5.25
N LEU A 208 9.80 -7.23 -6.35
CA LEU A 208 10.36 -8.56 -6.59
C LEU A 208 11.78 -8.44 -7.15
N PRO A 209 12.74 -9.29 -6.73
CA PRO A 209 14.14 -9.19 -7.18
C PRO A 209 14.29 -9.48 -8.68
N PHE A 210 13.35 -10.24 -9.26
CA PHE A 210 13.34 -10.63 -10.66
C PHE A 210 11.97 -10.41 -11.32
N SER A 211 11.94 -9.50 -12.29
CA SER A 211 10.81 -9.23 -13.19
C SER A 211 11.16 -9.58 -14.65
N GLY A 212 10.17 -9.75 -15.52
CA GLY A 212 10.39 -10.04 -16.94
C GLY A 212 9.09 -10.18 -17.73
N GLU A 213 9.19 -10.10 -19.06
CA GLU A 213 8.05 -10.12 -20.00
C GLU A 213 7.33 -11.49 -20.08
N SER A 214 7.92 -12.53 -19.50
CA SER A 214 7.34 -13.89 -19.47
C SER A 214 7.75 -14.66 -18.22
N ALA A 215 6.90 -15.59 -17.79
CA ALA A 215 7.19 -16.52 -16.69
C ALA A 215 8.53 -17.26 -16.86
N VAL A 216 8.86 -17.66 -18.10
CA VAL A 216 10.13 -18.33 -18.43
C VAL A 216 11.33 -17.38 -18.20
N SER A 217 11.20 -16.09 -18.54
CA SER A 217 12.26 -15.11 -18.29
C SER A 217 12.49 -14.82 -16.79
N VAL A 218 11.45 -14.92 -15.96
CA VAL A 218 11.56 -14.80 -14.50
C VAL A 218 12.23 -16.05 -13.91
N ALA A 219 11.80 -17.25 -14.31
CA ALA A 219 12.43 -18.50 -13.90
C ALA A 219 13.92 -18.58 -14.29
N LEU A 220 14.29 -18.12 -15.50
CA LEU A 220 15.69 -18.01 -15.92
C LEU A 220 16.50 -17.04 -15.05
N LYS A 221 15.92 -15.94 -14.57
CA LYS A 221 16.59 -15.04 -13.62
C LYS A 221 16.79 -15.68 -12.26
N HIS A 222 15.81 -16.40 -11.71
CA HIS A 222 16.03 -17.17 -10.47
C HIS A 222 17.18 -18.19 -10.63
N LEU A 223 17.36 -18.78 -11.83
CA LEU A 223 18.43 -19.73 -12.16
C LEU A 223 19.83 -19.10 -12.35
N GLN A 224 19.91 -17.90 -12.92
CA GLN A 224 21.16 -17.36 -13.51
C GLN A 224 21.60 -16.01 -12.96
N ASN A 225 20.69 -15.21 -12.40
CA ASN A 225 20.99 -13.87 -11.88
C ASN A 225 21.04 -13.91 -10.36
N ASP A 226 22.15 -13.47 -9.79
CA ASP A 226 22.27 -13.27 -8.34
C ASP A 226 21.21 -12.27 -7.83
N THR A 227 20.78 -12.45 -6.59
CA THR A 227 19.81 -11.55 -5.94
C THR A 227 20.45 -10.17 -5.81
N PRO A 228 19.80 -9.08 -6.27
CA PRO A 228 20.36 -7.74 -6.13
C PRO A 228 20.44 -7.34 -4.65
N SER A 229 21.44 -6.54 -4.29
CA SER A 229 21.52 -5.90 -2.98
C SER A 229 20.27 -5.04 -2.72
N LEU A 230 19.68 -5.19 -1.53
CA LEU A 230 18.52 -4.44 -1.05
C LEU A 230 18.91 -2.99 -0.75
N LYS A 231 20.16 -2.75 -0.36
CA LYS A 231 20.74 -1.40 -0.17
C LYS A 231 20.74 -0.51 -1.41
N ARG A 232 20.46 -1.07 -2.59
CA ARG A 232 20.14 -0.31 -3.80
C ARG A 232 18.86 0.54 -3.66
N TRP A 233 17.91 0.14 -2.83
CA TRP A 233 16.63 0.81 -2.62
C TRP A 233 16.48 1.38 -1.20
N ASN A 234 17.01 0.70 -0.18
CA ASN A 234 17.06 1.19 1.20
C ASN A 234 18.52 1.16 1.71
N PRO A 235 19.31 2.23 1.50
CA PRO A 235 20.73 2.26 1.89
C PRO A 235 20.98 2.07 3.40
N ASP A 236 20.01 2.45 4.23
CA ASP A 236 20.08 2.43 5.69
C ASP A 236 19.71 1.05 6.30
N LEU A 237 19.31 0.08 5.47
CA LEU A 237 19.03 -1.30 5.89
C LEU A 237 20.27 -1.92 6.58
N PRO A 238 20.15 -2.52 7.78
CA PRO A 238 21.29 -3.16 8.44
C PRO A 238 21.90 -4.30 7.59
N GLN A 239 23.23 -4.44 7.60
CA GLN A 239 23.92 -5.42 6.75
C GLN A 239 23.53 -6.86 7.11
N SER A 240 23.35 -7.14 8.39
CA SER A 240 22.79 -8.38 8.94
C SER A 240 21.45 -8.77 8.26
N VAL A 241 20.52 -7.83 8.14
CA VAL A 241 19.19 -8.08 7.53
C VAL A 241 19.29 -8.34 6.03
N GLU A 242 20.14 -7.60 5.31
CA GLU A 242 20.47 -7.90 3.91
C GLU A 242 21.13 -9.27 3.76
N ASN A 243 22.03 -9.65 4.68
CA ASN A 243 22.73 -10.93 4.67
C ASN A 243 21.75 -12.11 4.82
N VAL A 244 20.69 -11.99 5.65
CA VAL A 244 19.65 -13.02 5.76
C VAL A 244 18.98 -13.28 4.40
N VAL A 245 18.61 -12.22 3.69
CA VAL A 245 17.97 -12.33 2.36
C VAL A 245 18.94 -12.90 1.31
N LEU A 246 20.20 -12.48 1.30
CA LEU A 246 21.21 -12.96 0.35
C LEU A 246 21.59 -14.44 0.60
N LYS A 247 21.76 -14.84 1.86
CA LYS A 247 22.03 -16.24 2.27
C LYS A 247 20.84 -17.15 1.99
N ALA A 248 19.61 -16.72 2.28
CA ALA A 248 18.40 -17.47 1.95
C ALA A 248 18.22 -17.65 0.43
N THR A 249 18.53 -16.63 -0.36
CA THR A 249 18.35 -16.65 -1.83
C THR A 249 19.58 -17.14 -2.63
N ALA A 250 20.56 -17.76 -1.97
CA ALA A 250 21.73 -18.36 -2.63
C ALA A 250 21.35 -19.45 -3.66
N LYS A 251 22.07 -19.53 -4.78
CA LYS A 251 21.65 -20.35 -5.94
C LYS A 251 21.81 -21.85 -5.73
N ASP A 252 22.87 -22.25 -5.03
CA ASP A 252 23.06 -23.62 -4.55
C ASP A 252 22.30 -23.80 -3.21
N PRO A 253 21.39 -24.78 -3.09
CA PRO A 253 20.78 -25.16 -1.82
C PRO A 253 21.77 -25.45 -0.68
N LEU A 254 23.02 -25.83 -0.98
CA LEU A 254 24.07 -26.05 0.02
C LEU A 254 24.60 -24.75 0.65
N GLN A 255 24.55 -23.62 -0.08
CA GLN A 255 25.00 -22.31 0.38
C GLN A 255 23.92 -21.51 1.16
N ARG A 256 22.69 -22.05 1.21
CA ARG A 256 21.59 -21.54 2.06
C ARG A 256 21.66 -22.16 3.46
N TYR A 257 21.00 -21.54 4.44
CA TYR A 257 20.68 -22.10 5.76
C TYR A 257 20.40 -23.61 5.74
N ALA A 258 20.97 -24.37 6.68
CA ALA A 258 20.86 -25.83 6.75
C ALA A 258 19.42 -26.30 6.94
N ASN A 259 18.65 -25.55 7.73
CA ASN A 259 17.24 -25.75 8.06
C ASN A 259 16.59 -24.37 8.34
N VAL A 260 15.30 -24.34 8.68
CA VAL A 260 14.56 -23.09 8.93
C VAL A 260 14.91 -22.47 10.29
N HIS A 261 15.15 -23.29 11.32
CA HIS A 261 15.60 -22.81 12.64
C HIS A 261 16.88 -21.95 12.55
N GLU A 262 17.85 -22.34 11.71
CA GLU A 262 19.07 -21.52 11.48
C GLU A 262 18.78 -20.17 10.79
N MET A 263 17.68 -20.07 10.01
CA MET A 263 17.23 -18.80 9.41
C MET A 263 16.48 -17.94 10.43
N GLU A 264 15.78 -18.57 11.37
CA GLU A 264 15.09 -17.94 12.48
C GLU A 264 16.08 -17.36 13.50
N ASP A 265 17.08 -18.15 13.96
CA ASP A 265 18.17 -17.72 14.85
C ASP A 265 18.94 -16.48 14.30
N ASP A 266 19.26 -16.51 13.00
CA ASP A 266 20.00 -15.44 12.30
C ASP A 266 19.13 -14.18 12.16
N MET A 267 17.81 -14.34 12.04
CA MET A 267 16.84 -13.24 11.93
C MET A 267 16.47 -12.61 13.27
N GLU A 268 16.30 -13.40 14.35
CA GLU A 268 16.10 -12.88 15.71
C GLU A 268 17.28 -12.02 16.16
N THR A 269 18.51 -12.44 15.82
CA THR A 269 19.73 -11.71 16.15
C THR A 269 20.06 -10.58 15.18
N ALA A 270 19.37 -10.44 14.04
CA ALA A 270 19.77 -9.52 12.97
C ALA A 270 19.77 -8.03 13.39
N LEU A 271 19.04 -7.65 14.44
CA LEU A 271 19.01 -6.29 14.98
C LEU A 271 19.83 -6.11 16.28
N ASP A 272 20.63 -7.10 16.68
CA ASP A 272 21.57 -6.95 17.79
C ASP A 272 22.62 -5.86 17.46
N PRO A 273 22.81 -4.84 18.31
CA PRO A 273 23.86 -3.83 18.15
C PRO A 273 25.27 -4.40 17.95
N ALA A 274 25.55 -5.64 18.37
CA ALA A 274 26.81 -6.34 18.11
C ALA A 274 27.05 -6.69 16.62
N ARG A 275 26.00 -6.67 15.77
CA ARG A 275 26.05 -6.98 14.34
C ARG A 275 26.03 -5.73 13.44
N ILE A 276 26.10 -4.52 14.01
CA ILE A 276 26.01 -3.26 13.23
C ILE A 276 27.11 -3.11 12.16
N ASP A 277 28.33 -3.59 12.45
CA ASP A 277 29.50 -3.58 11.56
C ASP A 277 29.67 -4.92 10.80
N GLU A 278 28.61 -5.73 10.64
CA GLU A 278 28.68 -7.00 9.92
C GLU A 278 29.10 -6.80 8.45
N ALA A 279 29.98 -7.68 7.95
CA ALA A 279 30.42 -7.64 6.56
C ALA A 279 29.32 -8.16 5.60
N PRO A 280 29.22 -7.65 4.36
CA PRO A 280 28.29 -8.18 3.37
C PRO A 280 28.50 -9.68 3.12
N PHE A 281 27.42 -10.44 3.03
CA PHE A 281 27.47 -11.87 2.69
C PHE A 281 28.02 -12.06 1.28
N VAL A 282 29.13 -12.79 1.17
CA VAL A 282 29.76 -13.19 -0.09
C VAL A 282 29.81 -14.71 -0.12
N ILE A 283 29.31 -15.30 -1.20
CA ILE A 283 29.49 -16.74 -1.45
C ILE A 283 30.96 -16.96 -1.80
N GLU A 284 31.64 -17.83 -1.05
CA GLU A 284 33.00 -18.28 -1.36
C GLU A 284 32.99 -19.20 -2.60
N ASP A 285 32.86 -18.60 -3.78
CA ASP A 285 33.13 -19.28 -5.04
C ASP A 285 34.62 -19.63 -5.14
N ASP A 286 34.94 -20.93 -5.23
CA ASP A 286 36.25 -21.39 -5.73
C ASP A 286 36.47 -20.80 -7.14
N LEU A 287 37.38 -19.83 -7.22
CA LEU A 287 37.59 -18.97 -8.40
C LEU A 287 37.97 -19.74 -9.69
N ASP A 288 38.33 -21.01 -9.58
CA ASP A 288 38.72 -21.90 -10.69
C ASP A 288 37.52 -22.52 -11.45
N GLU A 289 36.31 -22.59 -10.87
CA GLU A 289 35.15 -23.24 -11.51
C GLU A 289 34.43 -22.35 -12.53
N LYS A 290 34.39 -21.02 -12.33
CA LYS A 290 33.64 -20.06 -13.17
C LYS A 290 34.16 -19.90 -14.61
N THR A 291 35.22 -20.63 -15.02
CA THR A 291 35.77 -20.62 -16.39
C THR A 291 35.63 -21.96 -17.13
N LYS A 292 34.62 -22.77 -16.80
CA LYS A 292 34.20 -23.94 -17.62
C LYS A 292 32.93 -23.60 -18.40
N ALA A 293 33.09 -23.08 -19.61
CA ALA A 293 31.97 -22.75 -20.49
C ALA A 293 31.11 -23.99 -20.80
N ILE A 294 29.81 -23.90 -20.51
CA ILE A 294 28.83 -24.93 -20.88
C ILE A 294 28.85 -25.07 -22.42
N PRO A 295 29.05 -26.27 -22.98
CA PRO A 295 29.03 -26.46 -24.42
C PRO A 295 27.64 -26.16 -24.97
N VAL A 296 27.57 -25.35 -26.03
CA VAL A 296 26.31 -25.03 -26.71
C VAL A 296 25.73 -26.31 -27.29
N ILE A 297 24.63 -26.79 -26.71
CA ILE A 297 23.87 -27.93 -27.24
C ILE A 297 23.15 -27.48 -28.50
N THR A 298 23.79 -27.67 -29.65
CA THR A 298 23.13 -27.60 -30.96
C THR A 298 22.09 -28.73 -31.07
N LYS A 299 21.06 -28.54 -31.91
CA LYS A 299 19.87 -29.41 -31.99
C LYS A 299 20.09 -30.79 -32.64
N GLU A 300 21.31 -31.33 -32.56
CA GLU A 300 21.76 -32.49 -33.34
C GLU A 300 22.26 -33.65 -32.44
N ALA A 301 22.15 -33.51 -31.12
CA ALA A 301 22.63 -34.49 -30.12
C ALA A 301 21.54 -35.41 -29.52
N PHE A 302 20.35 -35.49 -30.15
CA PHE A 302 19.21 -36.27 -29.64
C PHE A 302 18.78 -37.47 -30.51
N GLU A 303 19.52 -37.76 -31.59
CA GLU A 303 19.33 -38.98 -32.38
C GLU A 303 20.54 -39.92 -32.23
N ASN A 304 20.26 -41.19 -31.90
CA ASN A 304 21.15 -42.33 -31.65
C ASN A 304 21.57 -42.60 -30.19
N ASN A 305 20.69 -43.30 -29.45
CA ASN A 305 21.01 -44.62 -28.89
C ASN A 305 19.74 -45.31 -28.36
N HIS A 306 19.25 -46.31 -29.09
CA HIS A 306 18.43 -47.38 -28.50
C HIS A 306 19.39 -48.41 -27.88
N ASN A 307 19.08 -48.90 -26.67
CA ASN A 307 18.86 -50.32 -26.38
C ASN A 307 18.62 -50.56 -24.87
N ASP A 308 17.90 -51.65 -24.59
CA ASP A 308 17.91 -52.49 -23.37
C ASP A 308 17.55 -51.88 -21.99
N GLU A 309 16.82 -52.57 -21.10
CA GLU A 309 15.77 -53.59 -21.29
C GLU A 309 14.90 -53.67 -20.01
N THR A 310 13.63 -54.07 -20.12
CA THR A 310 12.69 -54.07 -18.98
C THR A 310 12.77 -55.37 -18.17
N ILE A 311 13.24 -55.31 -16.92
CA ILE A 311 13.24 -56.46 -15.99
C ILE A 311 12.00 -56.40 -15.08
N VAL A 312 11.00 -57.25 -15.35
CA VAL A 312 9.87 -57.54 -14.43
C VAL A 312 9.90 -59.00 -14.03
N HIS A 313 10.15 -59.27 -12.74
CA HIS A 313 10.14 -60.62 -12.18
C HIS A 313 8.84 -60.94 -11.43
N THR A 314 7.94 -61.72 -12.05
CA THR A 314 7.09 -62.68 -11.32
C THR A 314 6.72 -63.88 -12.20
N ASN A 315 7.28 -65.05 -11.89
CA ASN A 315 6.65 -66.33 -12.26
C ASN A 315 5.55 -66.64 -11.21
N GLY A 316 4.40 -67.26 -11.51
CA GLY A 316 3.92 -67.78 -12.79
C GLY A 316 3.81 -69.32 -12.81
N LYS A 317 2.61 -69.84 -12.50
CA LYS A 317 2.02 -71.17 -12.86
C LYS A 317 0.78 -71.48 -11.97
N SER A 318 -0.20 -72.30 -12.36
CA SER A 318 -1.08 -72.33 -13.56
C SER A 318 -1.99 -73.57 -13.48
N HIS A 319 -3.07 -73.60 -14.28
CA HIS A 319 -4.00 -74.73 -14.57
C HIS A 319 -5.11 -75.04 -13.53
N ALA A 320 -6.29 -75.57 -13.92
CA ALA A 320 -7.03 -75.48 -15.19
C ALA A 320 -8.50 -75.99 -15.05
N THR A 321 -9.42 -75.41 -15.84
CA THR A 321 -10.65 -76.02 -16.43
C THR A 321 -11.56 -76.98 -15.63
N LYS A 322 -12.81 -76.51 -15.36
CA LYS A 322 -14.14 -77.03 -15.85
C LYS A 322 -14.50 -78.55 -15.74
N PRO A 323 -15.82 -78.93 -15.66
CA PRO A 323 -16.87 -78.58 -14.66
C PRO A 323 -17.77 -79.82 -14.27
N VAL A 324 -18.99 -79.58 -13.73
CA VAL A 324 -20.21 -80.46 -13.71
C VAL A 324 -20.52 -81.36 -12.47
N GLU A 325 -21.80 -81.28 -12.01
CA GLU A 325 -22.61 -82.23 -11.17
C GLU A 325 -22.19 -82.62 -9.71
N VAL A 326 -23.07 -83.12 -8.80
CA VAL A 326 -24.47 -82.82 -8.40
C VAL A 326 -24.86 -83.61 -7.11
N VAL A 327 -25.79 -83.08 -6.27
CA VAL A 327 -26.29 -83.62 -4.96
C VAL A 327 -25.23 -83.90 -3.85
N ALA A 328 -25.54 -84.02 -2.54
CA ALA A 328 -26.83 -84.07 -1.84
C ALA A 328 -26.88 -83.30 -0.50
N ASP A 329 -28.04 -82.71 -0.23
CA ASP A 329 -28.57 -82.25 1.07
C ASP A 329 -28.67 -83.39 2.12
N LYS A 330 -28.63 -83.05 3.43
CA LYS A 330 -29.63 -83.54 4.41
C LYS A 330 -29.62 -82.84 5.79
N LYS A 331 -30.77 -82.18 6.07
CA LYS A 331 -31.56 -82.23 7.34
C LYS A 331 -31.02 -81.43 8.55
N LYS A 332 -31.87 -80.94 9.47
CA LYS A 332 -33.35 -81.07 9.64
C LYS A 332 -33.95 -79.92 10.44
N SER A 333 -35.25 -79.63 10.24
CA SER A 333 -36.04 -78.75 11.13
C SER A 333 -37.52 -79.17 11.18
N GLN A 334 -38.24 -78.70 12.22
CA GLN A 334 -39.72 -78.70 12.35
C GLN A 334 -40.41 -80.09 12.45
N PRO A 335 -41.73 -80.18 12.80
CA PRO A 335 -42.75 -79.13 12.96
C PRO A 335 -43.64 -79.19 14.24
N VAL A 336 -44.56 -78.22 14.39
CA VAL A 336 -46.04 -78.41 14.43
C VAL A 336 -46.76 -77.06 14.70
N LYS A 337 -47.94 -76.84 14.08
CA LYS A 337 -48.86 -75.70 14.31
C LYS A 337 -50.32 -76.16 14.26
N LYS A 338 -51.18 -75.65 15.18
CA LYS A 338 -52.67 -75.46 15.16
C LYS A 338 -53.19 -75.44 16.63
N LYS A 339 -54.34 -74.85 17.01
CA LYS A 339 -55.53 -74.33 16.28
C LYS A 339 -56.18 -73.15 17.06
N GLU A 340 -57.38 -72.68 16.68
CA GLU A 340 -57.93 -71.36 17.07
C GLU A 340 -59.12 -71.32 18.09
N LYS A 341 -59.33 -70.10 18.65
CA LYS A 341 -60.62 -69.37 18.87
C LYS A 341 -61.61 -69.65 20.05
N LYS A 342 -61.93 -68.51 20.71
CA LYS A 342 -63.25 -67.99 21.20
C LYS A 342 -63.69 -68.16 22.69
N LYS A 343 -64.51 -67.18 23.11
CA LYS A 343 -64.87 -66.75 24.49
C LYS A 343 -66.21 -67.33 25.02
N LYS A 344 -66.42 -67.37 26.36
CA LYS A 344 -67.68 -66.90 27.02
C LYS A 344 -67.57 -66.70 28.57
N LYS A 345 -68.57 -66.02 29.14
CA LYS A 345 -68.74 -65.48 30.53
C LYS A 345 -69.28 -66.56 31.52
N LYS A 346 -69.44 -66.37 32.86
CA LYS A 346 -69.22 -65.25 33.83
C LYS A 346 -68.42 -65.80 35.07
N LYS A 347 -68.56 -65.52 36.38
CA LYS A 347 -69.50 -64.79 37.30
C LYS A 347 -68.72 -64.29 38.55
N VAL A 348 -69.40 -63.63 39.51
CA VAL A 348 -68.94 -63.22 40.87
C VAL A 348 -69.35 -64.27 41.93
N TRP A 349 -68.90 -64.29 43.20
CA TRP A 349 -68.65 -63.25 44.25
C TRP A 349 -67.84 -63.92 45.41
N PRO A 350 -67.24 -63.24 46.44
CA PRO A 350 -67.25 -61.82 46.82
C PRO A 350 -65.85 -61.16 46.99
N TRP A 351 -65.73 -59.84 46.80
CA TRP A 351 -64.46 -59.09 46.93
C TRP A 351 -64.54 -57.74 47.68
N LEU A 352 -65.70 -57.40 48.28
CA LEU A 352 -65.91 -56.08 48.91
C LEU A 352 -65.34 -55.97 50.34
N LEU A 353 -65.25 -57.09 51.07
CA LEU A 353 -64.85 -57.11 52.49
C LEU A 353 -63.33 -56.95 52.67
N THR A 354 -62.54 -57.45 51.71
CA THR A 354 -61.07 -57.26 51.67
C THR A 354 -60.69 -55.83 51.29
N ILE A 355 -61.36 -55.23 50.32
CA ILE A 355 -61.09 -53.83 49.90
C ILE A 355 -61.36 -52.85 51.04
N PHE A 356 -62.43 -53.04 51.81
CA PHE A 356 -62.73 -52.20 52.98
C PHE A 356 -61.67 -52.31 54.09
N LEU A 357 -61.16 -53.52 54.34
CA LEU A 357 -60.06 -53.75 55.30
C LEU A 357 -58.73 -53.14 54.84
N ILE A 358 -58.43 -53.21 53.54
CA ILE A 358 -57.22 -52.58 52.96
C ILE A 358 -57.31 -51.05 53.01
N LEU A 359 -58.49 -50.46 52.74
CA LEU A 359 -58.69 -49.02 52.87
C LEU A 359 -58.63 -48.53 54.34
N LEU A 360 -59.12 -49.32 55.29
CA LEU A 360 -58.95 -49.03 56.72
C LEU A 360 -57.48 -49.10 57.15
N ALA A 361 -56.73 -50.10 56.67
CA ALA A 361 -55.29 -50.20 56.92
C ALA A 361 -54.50 -49.03 56.28
N ALA A 362 -54.85 -48.62 55.07
CA ALA A 362 -54.25 -47.47 54.39
C ALA A 362 -54.57 -46.14 55.09
N GLY A 363 -55.82 -45.94 55.54
CA GLY A 363 -56.22 -44.77 56.30
C GLY A 363 -55.57 -44.71 57.69
N ALA A 364 -55.38 -45.85 58.35
CA ALA A 364 -54.61 -45.93 59.59
C ALA A 364 -53.12 -45.64 59.38
N ALA A 365 -52.52 -46.15 58.29
CA ALA A 365 -51.14 -45.84 57.93
C ALA A 365 -50.95 -44.33 57.65
N ALA A 366 -51.87 -43.70 56.92
CA ALA A 366 -51.82 -42.26 56.64
C ALA A 366 -51.86 -41.38 57.90
N LEU A 367 -52.46 -41.85 59.00
CA LEU A 367 -52.48 -41.15 60.29
C LEU A 367 -51.18 -41.32 61.11
N PHE A 368 -50.27 -42.20 60.69
CA PHE A 368 -48.99 -42.45 61.36
C PHE A 368 -47.76 -42.00 60.52
N VAL A 369 -47.96 -41.26 59.42
CA VAL A 369 -46.86 -40.70 58.61
C VAL A 369 -46.86 -39.15 58.52
N PRO A 370 -46.78 -38.42 59.64
CA PRO A 370 -46.19 -37.09 59.68
C PRO A 370 -44.71 -37.19 60.08
N GLY A 371 -43.79 -37.23 59.10
CA GLY A 371 -42.33 -37.26 59.37
C GLY A 371 -41.46 -38.18 58.50
N LEU A 372 -41.95 -38.70 57.38
CA LEU A 372 -41.13 -39.47 56.40
C LEU A 372 -41.16 -38.83 54.99
N ILE A 373 -41.42 -37.52 54.93
CA ILE A 373 -41.30 -36.70 53.71
C ILE A 373 -40.66 -35.36 54.12
N GLU A 374 -39.49 -35.43 54.73
CA GLU A 374 -38.51 -34.36 54.59
C GLU A 374 -37.64 -34.70 53.36
N PRO A 375 -37.40 -33.75 52.45
CA PRO A 375 -36.41 -33.95 51.38
C PRO A 375 -35.04 -34.18 52.04
N LYS A 376 -34.19 -34.98 51.39
CA LYS A 376 -32.84 -35.24 51.94
C LYS A 376 -32.03 -33.96 51.95
N ASP A 377 -31.11 -33.88 52.89
CA ASP A 377 -30.05 -32.90 52.85
C ASP A 377 -29.00 -33.34 51.79
N VAL A 378 -28.54 -32.36 51.02
CA VAL A 378 -27.62 -32.47 49.87
C VAL A 378 -26.51 -31.43 50.10
N GLU A 379 -25.26 -31.84 49.93
CA GLU A 379 -24.09 -30.96 50.07
C GLU A 379 -23.85 -30.24 48.74
N MET A 380 -23.77 -28.90 48.77
CA MET A 380 -23.54 -28.08 47.59
C MET A 380 -22.11 -28.27 47.09
N ILE A 381 -21.96 -28.69 45.84
CA ILE A 381 -20.66 -28.88 45.19
C ILE A 381 -20.06 -27.54 44.75
N ASP A 382 -18.73 -27.47 44.70
CA ASP A 382 -18.06 -26.34 44.06
C ASP A 382 -18.05 -26.54 42.54
N VAL A 383 -18.71 -25.63 41.85
CA VAL A 383 -18.79 -25.56 40.38
C VAL A 383 -18.14 -24.27 39.84
N THR A 384 -17.42 -23.53 40.70
CA THR A 384 -16.75 -22.28 40.32
C THR A 384 -15.67 -22.54 39.27
N GLY A 385 -15.68 -21.81 38.17
CA GLY A 385 -14.76 -22.03 37.04
C GLY A 385 -15.09 -23.25 36.16
N MET A 386 -16.23 -23.92 36.35
CA MET A 386 -16.77 -24.86 35.36
C MET A 386 -17.55 -24.12 34.27
N GLU A 387 -17.73 -24.75 33.11
CA GLU A 387 -18.67 -24.28 32.09
C GLU A 387 -20.12 -24.38 32.62
N TYR A 388 -20.98 -23.41 32.31
CA TYR A 388 -22.36 -23.37 32.83
C TYR A 388 -23.16 -24.67 32.56
N GLU A 389 -23.01 -25.31 31.41
CA GLU A 389 -23.77 -26.54 31.08
C GLU A 389 -23.26 -27.78 31.84
N GLU A 390 -21.97 -27.82 32.19
CA GLU A 390 -21.40 -28.85 33.08
C GLU A 390 -21.93 -28.65 34.51
N ALA A 391 -21.83 -27.42 35.03
CA ALA A 391 -22.35 -27.04 36.34
C ALA A 391 -23.85 -27.31 36.47
N TYR A 392 -24.64 -26.93 35.46
CA TYR A 392 -26.07 -27.24 35.38
C TYR A 392 -26.32 -28.75 35.43
N SER A 393 -25.54 -29.54 34.70
CA SER A 393 -25.64 -31.00 34.67
C SER A 393 -25.31 -31.64 36.02
N GLU A 394 -24.24 -31.22 36.69
CA GLU A 394 -23.87 -31.74 38.01
C GLU A 394 -24.92 -31.40 39.09
N LEU A 395 -25.37 -30.14 39.14
CA LEU A 395 -26.41 -29.71 40.08
C LEU A 395 -27.76 -30.40 39.82
N ARG A 396 -28.09 -30.68 38.54
CA ARG A 396 -29.25 -31.51 38.20
C ARG A 396 -29.11 -32.97 38.62
N ASN A 397 -27.91 -33.55 38.56
CA ASN A 397 -27.65 -34.91 39.08
C ASN A 397 -27.82 -35.00 40.61
N LEU A 398 -27.67 -33.88 41.32
CA LEU A 398 -27.97 -33.73 42.75
C LEU A 398 -29.47 -33.47 43.05
N ASN A 399 -30.37 -33.62 42.07
CA ASN A 399 -31.81 -33.33 42.16
C ASN A 399 -32.15 -31.88 42.55
N LEU A 400 -31.27 -30.92 42.26
CA LEU A 400 -31.50 -29.50 42.53
C LEU A 400 -32.30 -28.83 41.40
N GLN A 401 -32.84 -27.65 41.70
CA GLN A 401 -33.33 -26.71 40.71
C GLN A 401 -32.23 -25.68 40.44
N VAL A 402 -32.02 -25.33 39.18
CA VAL A 402 -30.95 -24.42 38.77
C VAL A 402 -31.57 -23.25 38.00
N GLU A 403 -31.28 -22.03 38.45
CA GLU A 403 -31.60 -20.79 37.76
C GLU A 403 -30.29 -20.12 37.34
N ARG A 404 -30.27 -19.44 36.18
CA ARG A 404 -29.08 -18.76 35.65
C ARG A 404 -29.28 -17.25 35.75
N GLU A 405 -28.35 -16.57 36.41
CA GLU A 405 -28.15 -15.14 36.29
C GLU A 405 -26.78 -14.89 35.64
N THR A 406 -26.61 -13.72 35.03
CA THR A 406 -25.35 -13.35 34.37
C THR A 406 -24.75 -12.10 34.99
N VAL A 407 -23.42 -12.02 35.00
CA VAL A 407 -22.64 -10.91 35.57
C VAL A 407 -21.37 -10.70 34.74
N PHE A 408 -20.93 -9.45 34.60
CA PHE A 408 -19.60 -9.18 34.06
C PHE A 408 -18.51 -9.61 35.05
N SER A 409 -17.37 -10.09 34.54
CA SER A 409 -16.22 -10.52 35.34
C SER A 409 -14.91 -10.27 34.60
N ASP A 410 -13.97 -9.60 35.27
CA ASP A 410 -12.64 -9.34 34.72
C ASP A 410 -11.69 -10.54 34.78
N THR A 411 -12.07 -11.60 35.49
CA THR A 411 -11.22 -12.75 35.82
C THR A 411 -11.82 -14.11 35.45
N VAL A 412 -13.03 -14.15 34.89
CA VAL A 412 -13.73 -15.39 34.51
C VAL A 412 -14.24 -15.27 33.08
N GLU A 413 -13.87 -16.21 32.23
CA GLU A 413 -14.24 -16.23 30.80
C GLU A 413 -15.75 -16.35 30.58
N GLU A 414 -16.24 -15.77 29.48
CA GLU A 414 -17.66 -15.75 29.10
C GLU A 414 -18.23 -17.18 29.05
N GLY A 415 -19.38 -17.42 29.70
CA GLY A 415 -20.02 -18.73 29.83
C GLY A 415 -19.60 -19.60 31.04
N TYR A 416 -18.50 -19.29 31.72
CA TYR A 416 -18.06 -20.01 32.92
C TYR A 416 -18.72 -19.48 34.20
N VAL A 417 -18.80 -20.32 35.24
CA VAL A 417 -19.43 -19.97 36.53
C VAL A 417 -18.49 -19.11 37.38
N VAL A 418 -18.95 -17.91 37.73
CA VAL A 418 -18.27 -16.96 38.63
C VAL A 418 -18.50 -17.32 40.10
N ARG A 419 -19.73 -17.74 40.45
CA ARG A 419 -20.15 -18.17 41.80
C ARG A 419 -21.55 -18.82 41.76
N THR A 420 -21.97 -19.38 42.89
CA THR A 420 -23.35 -19.83 43.11
C THR A 420 -23.98 -19.14 44.33
N ASP A 421 -25.30 -19.21 44.43
CA ASP A 421 -26.07 -18.93 45.65
C ASP A 421 -27.13 -20.05 45.83
N PRO A 422 -27.05 -20.89 46.88
CA PRO A 422 -26.05 -20.88 47.97
C PRO A 422 -24.62 -21.22 47.53
N GLU A 423 -23.64 -20.92 48.41
CA GLU A 423 -22.22 -21.18 48.18
C GLU A 423 -21.83 -22.65 48.33
N ALA A 424 -20.67 -23.02 47.78
CA ALA A 424 -20.12 -24.37 47.85
C ALA A 424 -19.86 -24.83 49.30
N GLY A 425 -20.21 -26.08 49.61
CA GLY A 425 -20.17 -26.67 50.95
C GLY A 425 -21.38 -26.37 51.84
N GLU A 426 -22.34 -25.55 51.40
CA GLU A 426 -23.61 -25.41 52.13
C GLU A 426 -24.47 -26.69 52.06
N THR A 427 -25.20 -26.97 53.15
CA THR A 427 -26.12 -28.11 53.21
C THR A 427 -27.54 -27.65 52.86
N ILE A 428 -27.97 -27.98 51.65
CA ILE A 428 -29.24 -27.56 51.06
C ILE A 428 -30.19 -28.77 50.91
N LYS A 429 -31.48 -28.53 50.63
CA LYS A 429 -32.49 -29.60 50.56
C LYS A 429 -32.69 -30.09 49.12
N GLU A 430 -32.87 -31.41 48.96
CA GLU A 430 -33.21 -32.06 47.68
C GLU A 430 -34.42 -31.35 47.03
N GLY A 431 -34.23 -30.78 45.83
CA GLY A 431 -35.22 -29.94 45.14
C GLY A 431 -35.19 -28.43 45.44
N ALA A 432 -34.24 -27.93 46.23
CA ALA A 432 -34.02 -26.48 46.41
C ALA A 432 -33.50 -25.82 45.11
N THR A 433 -33.70 -24.51 44.98
CA THR A 433 -33.13 -23.69 43.90
C THR A 433 -31.72 -23.24 44.26
N VAL A 434 -30.81 -23.33 43.30
CA VAL A 434 -29.48 -22.72 43.29
C VAL A 434 -29.43 -21.76 42.11
N THR A 435 -29.04 -20.51 42.37
CA THR A 435 -28.75 -19.54 41.31
C THR A 435 -27.26 -19.63 40.94
N VAL A 436 -27.00 -19.95 39.68
CA VAL A 436 -25.65 -20.03 39.11
C VAL A 436 -25.37 -18.73 38.36
N TYR A 437 -24.30 -18.04 38.76
CA TYR A 437 -23.88 -16.78 38.15
C TYR A 437 -22.82 -17.06 37.10
N SER A 438 -23.20 -17.04 35.82
CA SER A 438 -22.25 -17.18 34.71
C SER A 438 -21.64 -15.83 34.32
N SER A 439 -20.40 -15.83 33.87
CA SER A 439 -19.75 -14.64 33.32
C SER A 439 -20.33 -14.28 31.95
N ASP A 440 -20.60 -12.98 31.73
CA ASP A 440 -20.79 -12.38 30.40
C ASP A 440 -19.47 -11.74 29.87
N GLY A 441 -18.33 -12.10 30.48
CA GLY A 441 -17.01 -11.57 30.17
C GLY A 441 -16.76 -10.18 30.76
N LYS A 442 -15.75 -9.47 30.23
CA LYS A 442 -15.45 -8.08 30.60
C LYS A 442 -16.54 -7.12 30.10
N GLU A 443 -16.76 -6.03 30.83
CA GLU A 443 -17.67 -4.96 30.42
C GLU A 443 -17.17 -4.32 29.10
N LYS A 444 -18.07 -4.27 28.11
CA LYS A 444 -17.82 -3.74 26.76
C LYS A 444 -18.46 -2.35 26.63
N THR A 445 -17.88 -1.49 25.80
CA THR A 445 -18.41 -0.15 25.51
C THR A 445 -18.31 0.17 24.03
N THR A 446 -19.27 0.91 23.50
CA THR A 446 -19.31 1.29 22.08
C THR A 446 -18.20 2.32 21.76
N PHE A 447 -17.34 2.00 20.80
CA PHE A 447 -16.36 2.95 20.28
C PHE A 447 -17.01 3.99 19.35
N GLY A 448 -16.59 5.25 19.43
CA GLY A 448 -17.13 6.35 18.62
C GLY A 448 -16.30 6.64 17.38
N ASP A 449 -16.89 7.38 16.43
CA ASP A 449 -16.15 8.03 15.35
C ASP A 449 -15.41 9.27 15.88
N TYR A 450 -14.14 9.37 15.50
CA TYR A 450 -13.19 10.44 15.81
C TYR A 450 -12.41 10.89 14.57
N VAL A 451 -12.76 10.43 13.37
CA VAL A 451 -12.13 10.88 12.11
C VAL A 451 -12.44 12.37 11.89
N GLY A 452 -11.42 13.14 11.52
CA GLY A 452 -11.50 14.60 11.46
C GLY A 452 -11.31 15.32 12.80
N GLU A 453 -11.18 14.61 13.94
CA GLU A 453 -10.83 15.23 15.23
C GLU A 453 -9.31 15.34 15.45
N ASN A 454 -8.89 16.19 16.40
CA ASN A 454 -7.48 16.34 16.75
C ASN A 454 -6.98 15.18 17.63
N TYR A 455 -5.87 14.54 17.24
CA TYR A 455 -5.32 13.37 17.91
C TYR A 455 -4.99 13.60 19.39
N GLU A 456 -4.26 14.67 19.72
CA GLU A 456 -3.79 14.92 21.10
C GLU A 456 -4.96 15.21 22.05
N GLN A 457 -5.99 15.95 21.60
CA GLN A 457 -7.22 16.10 22.38
C GLN A 457 -7.93 14.76 22.55
N LYS A 458 -8.11 13.99 21.47
CA LYS A 458 -8.91 12.76 21.51
C LYS A 458 -8.26 11.68 22.37
N LYS A 459 -6.95 11.55 22.29
CA LYS A 459 -6.13 10.68 23.12
C LYS A 459 -6.39 10.92 24.61
N ALA A 460 -6.30 12.17 25.06
CA ALA A 460 -6.56 12.54 26.45
C ALA A 460 -8.02 12.23 26.88
N GLU A 461 -9.00 12.41 26.00
CA GLU A 461 -10.40 12.03 26.24
C GLU A 461 -10.62 10.52 26.34
N LEU A 462 -9.78 9.69 25.71
CA LEU A 462 -9.86 8.23 25.70
C LEU A 462 -9.07 7.61 26.86
N GLU A 463 -7.88 8.12 27.15
CA GLU A 463 -7.11 7.78 28.36
C GLU A 463 -7.95 8.04 29.63
N ALA A 464 -8.70 9.15 29.66
CA ALA A 464 -9.64 9.48 30.74
C ALA A 464 -10.88 8.54 30.84
N LYS A 465 -11.16 7.74 29.81
CA LYS A 465 -12.20 6.69 29.80
C LYS A 465 -11.63 5.30 30.12
N GLY A 466 -10.33 5.19 30.40
CA GLY A 466 -9.66 3.94 30.73
C GLY A 466 -8.99 3.22 29.55
N PHE A 467 -8.99 3.81 28.35
CA PHE A 467 -8.25 3.25 27.21
C PHE A 467 -6.76 3.54 27.34
N SER A 468 -5.98 2.58 27.83
CA SER A 468 -4.56 2.76 28.14
C SER A 468 -3.58 2.40 27.01
N ASN A 469 -4.05 1.77 25.93
CA ASN A 469 -3.21 1.29 24.82
C ASN A 469 -3.53 2.03 23.52
N ILE A 470 -3.14 3.31 23.42
CA ILE A 470 -3.37 4.16 22.25
C ILE A 470 -2.08 4.34 21.45
N ARG A 471 -2.01 3.73 20.27
CA ARG A 471 -0.94 3.93 19.28
C ARG A 471 -1.33 5.00 18.25
N THR A 472 -0.33 5.54 17.58
CA THR A 472 -0.49 6.44 16.44
C THR A 472 0.46 6.03 15.32
N PHE A 473 -0.07 6.02 14.10
CA PHE A 473 0.71 6.08 12.87
C PHE A 473 0.52 7.47 12.25
N GLU A 474 1.49 7.90 11.45
CA GLU A 474 1.52 9.25 10.90
C GLU A 474 1.77 9.20 9.39
N GLU A 475 0.80 9.60 8.57
CA GLU A 475 0.86 9.57 7.11
C GLU A 475 0.68 10.97 6.50
N TYR A 476 1.17 11.19 5.28
CA TYR A 476 1.00 12.47 4.58
C TYR A 476 -0.38 12.57 3.93
N SER A 477 -1.02 13.74 4.02
CA SER A 477 -2.32 14.00 3.41
C SER A 477 -2.47 15.44 2.96
N THR A 478 -3.11 15.61 1.80
CA THR A 478 -3.53 16.91 1.25
C THR A 478 -4.98 17.25 1.60
N GLU A 479 -5.70 16.38 2.31
CA GLU A 479 -7.11 16.57 2.70
C GLU A 479 -7.24 16.96 4.18
N TYR A 480 -6.39 16.42 5.06
CA TYR A 480 -6.45 16.63 6.50
C TYR A 480 -5.27 17.47 7.01
N GLU A 481 -5.55 18.51 7.80
CA GLU A 481 -4.53 19.30 8.48
C GLU A 481 -3.66 18.46 9.43
N LYS A 482 -2.42 18.90 9.65
CA LYS A 482 -1.45 18.18 10.50
C LYS A 482 -1.96 17.99 11.93
N GLY A 483 -1.93 16.75 12.43
CA GLY A 483 -2.40 16.38 13.76
C GLY A 483 -3.90 16.02 13.83
N ILE A 484 -4.60 15.98 12.69
CA ILE A 484 -5.97 15.49 12.58
C ILE A 484 -5.97 13.97 12.30
N ILE A 485 -6.90 13.23 12.92
CA ILE A 485 -7.15 11.81 12.71
C ILE A 485 -7.78 11.61 11.32
N MET A 486 -7.23 10.68 10.53
CA MET A 486 -7.68 10.33 9.18
C MET A 486 -8.36 8.96 9.13
N ASP A 487 -7.93 8.03 9.99
CA ASP A 487 -8.54 6.71 10.17
C ASP A 487 -8.32 6.22 11.61
N GLN A 488 -9.13 5.25 12.04
CA GLN A 488 -9.13 4.70 13.38
C GLN A 488 -9.40 3.19 13.43
N ILE A 489 -8.78 2.52 14.38
CA ILE A 489 -9.13 1.18 14.83
C ILE A 489 -9.20 1.25 16.35
N PRO A 490 -10.27 0.82 17.04
CA PRO A 490 -11.54 0.30 16.51
C PRO A 490 -12.31 1.28 15.62
N GLN A 491 -13.21 0.75 14.78
CA GLN A 491 -14.12 1.53 13.94
C GLN A 491 -15.37 1.97 14.74
N GLU A 492 -16.14 2.93 14.22
CA GLU A 492 -17.38 3.40 14.86
C GLU A 492 -18.34 2.22 15.14
N GLY A 493 -18.93 2.21 16.34
CA GLY A 493 -19.96 1.24 16.70
C GLY A 493 -19.44 -0.13 17.14
N GLN A 494 -18.12 -0.36 17.14
CA GLN A 494 -17.54 -1.60 17.66
C GLN A 494 -17.60 -1.65 19.20
N GLU A 495 -18.03 -2.77 19.76
CA GLU A 495 -18.08 -3.01 21.21
C GLU A 495 -16.73 -3.50 21.72
N VAL A 496 -16.10 -2.73 22.61
CA VAL A 496 -14.68 -2.87 22.97
C VAL A 496 -14.45 -2.77 24.47
N VAL A 497 -13.35 -3.35 24.97
CA VAL A 497 -13.03 -3.43 26.41
C VAL A 497 -11.91 -2.44 26.72
N PRO A 498 -12.14 -1.33 27.45
CA PRO A 498 -11.17 -0.23 27.53
C PRO A 498 -9.76 -0.61 28.01
N GLU A 499 -9.66 -1.51 28.99
CA GLU A 499 -8.38 -1.97 29.54
C GLU A 499 -7.57 -2.87 28.57
N GLY A 500 -8.25 -3.57 27.65
CA GLY A 500 -7.63 -4.60 26.79
C GLY A 500 -7.53 -4.23 25.31
N THR A 501 -8.41 -3.37 24.80
CA THR A 501 -8.44 -3.02 23.37
C THR A 501 -7.32 -2.04 23.02
N GLN A 502 -6.50 -2.41 22.03
CA GLN A 502 -5.57 -1.49 21.39
C GLN A 502 -6.34 -0.52 20.50
N ILE A 503 -6.15 0.78 20.72
CA ILE A 503 -6.56 1.83 19.80
C ILE A 503 -5.37 2.18 18.90
N VAL A 504 -5.64 2.40 17.63
CA VAL A 504 -4.71 2.87 16.62
C VAL A 504 -5.37 4.04 15.90
N PHE A 505 -4.69 5.19 15.84
CA PHE A 505 -5.09 6.31 15.00
C PHE A 505 -4.06 6.57 13.91
N THR A 506 -4.53 6.70 12.67
CA THR A 506 -3.71 7.23 11.57
C THR A 506 -3.89 8.74 11.51
N VAL A 507 -2.81 9.50 11.65
CA VAL A 507 -2.82 10.95 11.87
C VAL A 507 -2.10 11.67 10.74
N SER A 508 -2.63 12.79 10.27
CA SER A 508 -2.01 13.57 9.20
C SER A 508 -0.70 14.21 9.64
N LYS A 509 0.35 14.04 8.82
CA LYS A 509 1.61 14.80 8.86
C LYS A 509 1.50 16.20 8.22
N GLY A 510 0.41 16.49 7.52
CA GLY A 510 0.28 17.54 6.50
C GLY A 510 0.61 17.00 5.09
N PRO A 511 0.67 17.88 4.06
CA PRO A 511 1.00 17.50 2.69
C PRO A 511 2.37 16.82 2.58
N PRO A 512 2.59 15.95 1.58
CA PRO A 512 3.88 15.29 1.39
C PRO A 512 4.98 16.29 0.96
N PRO A 513 6.25 16.02 1.29
CA PRO A 513 7.38 16.84 0.89
C PRO A 513 7.69 16.73 -0.61
N VAL A 514 8.11 17.84 -1.20
CA VAL A 514 8.49 18.02 -2.61
C VAL A 514 9.88 18.66 -2.66
N GLU A 515 10.77 18.16 -3.51
CA GLU A 515 12.12 18.72 -3.69
C GLU A 515 12.11 19.86 -4.72
N LEU A 516 12.21 21.10 -4.24
CA LEU A 516 12.33 22.30 -5.07
C LEU A 516 13.78 22.53 -5.50
N LYS A 517 14.10 22.17 -6.76
CA LYS A 517 15.39 22.55 -7.37
C LYS A 517 15.52 24.07 -7.50
N SER A 518 16.75 24.56 -7.68
CA SER A 518 16.95 25.94 -8.10
C SER A 518 16.59 26.13 -9.58
N LEU A 519 15.67 27.06 -9.84
CA LEU A 519 15.14 27.51 -11.13
C LEU A 519 15.91 28.73 -11.67
N ILE A 520 16.91 29.23 -10.95
CA ILE A 520 17.69 30.40 -11.36
C ILE A 520 18.34 30.13 -12.73
N GLY A 521 18.09 31.02 -13.69
CA GLY A 521 18.58 30.90 -15.06
C GLY A 521 17.70 30.06 -16.01
N TYR A 522 16.68 29.35 -15.53
CA TYR A 522 15.62 28.79 -16.38
C TYR A 522 14.79 29.92 -17.01
N THR A 523 14.13 29.68 -18.15
CA THR A 523 13.10 30.60 -18.64
C THR A 523 11.82 30.49 -17.78
N GLN A 524 10.98 31.52 -17.82
CA GLN A 524 9.70 31.53 -17.09
C GLN A 524 8.88 30.25 -17.35
N SER A 525 8.67 29.86 -18.62
CA SER A 525 7.89 28.68 -18.97
C SER A 525 8.51 27.36 -18.50
N GLU A 526 9.84 27.21 -18.50
CA GLU A 526 10.51 26.01 -17.97
C GLU A 526 10.46 25.94 -16.43
N ALA A 527 10.30 27.09 -15.75
CA ALA A 527 10.11 27.17 -14.31
C ALA A 527 8.65 26.87 -13.93
N GLU A 528 7.68 27.47 -14.62
CA GLU A 528 6.23 27.23 -14.47
C GLU A 528 5.90 25.74 -14.67
N SER A 529 6.32 25.13 -15.79
CA SER A 529 6.05 23.71 -16.05
C SER A 529 6.71 22.77 -15.04
N TYR A 530 7.87 23.12 -14.47
CA TYR A 530 8.45 22.30 -13.41
C TYR A 530 7.66 22.39 -12.09
N LEU A 531 7.18 23.58 -11.73
CA LEU A 531 6.37 23.76 -10.52
C LEU A 531 5.03 23.02 -10.68
N GLU A 532 4.39 23.11 -11.85
CA GLU A 532 3.19 22.34 -12.20
C GLU A 532 3.43 20.82 -12.15
N GLU A 533 4.51 20.31 -12.77
CA GLU A 533 4.91 18.89 -12.71
C GLU A 533 5.13 18.38 -11.28
N ASN A 534 5.50 19.26 -10.35
CA ASN A 534 5.77 18.93 -8.95
C ASN A 534 4.62 19.30 -7.99
N ASN A 535 3.47 19.76 -8.53
CA ASN A 535 2.29 20.17 -7.77
C ASN A 535 2.61 21.29 -6.75
N LEU A 536 3.33 22.31 -7.20
CA LEU A 536 3.62 23.54 -6.47
C LEU A 536 2.97 24.73 -7.18
N ASP A 537 2.41 25.66 -6.40
CA ASP A 537 1.84 26.90 -6.94
C ASP A 537 2.97 27.86 -7.33
N VAL A 538 2.71 28.75 -8.31
CA VAL A 538 3.70 29.72 -8.81
C VAL A 538 3.17 31.15 -8.78
N GLU A 539 3.96 32.05 -8.18
CA GLU A 539 3.75 33.49 -8.28
C GLU A 539 4.86 34.11 -9.14
N VAL A 540 4.50 34.80 -10.22
CA VAL A 540 5.48 35.41 -11.14
C VAL A 540 5.58 36.91 -10.93
N GLN A 541 6.74 37.37 -10.48
CA GLN A 541 7.11 38.77 -10.39
C GLN A 541 8.14 39.14 -11.47
N GLN A 542 8.32 40.43 -11.77
CA GLN A 542 9.26 40.91 -12.79
C GLN A 542 10.13 42.04 -12.26
N ALA A 543 11.41 42.05 -12.63
CA ALA A 543 12.38 43.09 -12.28
C ALA A 543 13.45 43.27 -13.36
N TYR A 544 14.11 44.42 -13.39
CA TYR A 544 15.29 44.64 -14.25
C TYR A 544 16.54 43.97 -13.65
N SER A 545 17.42 43.46 -14.52
CA SER A 545 18.71 42.86 -14.14
C SER A 545 19.73 43.02 -15.27
N ASP A 546 20.84 43.70 -14.96
CA ASP A 546 22.00 43.82 -15.86
C ASP A 546 22.74 42.48 -16.05
N ASN A 547 22.58 41.52 -15.12
CA ASN A 547 23.33 40.27 -15.08
C ASN A 547 22.53 39.03 -15.54
N THR A 548 21.21 39.14 -15.64
CA THR A 548 20.32 38.01 -15.99
C THR A 548 19.64 38.29 -17.33
N GLY A 549 19.83 37.41 -18.31
CA GLY A 549 19.19 37.53 -19.62
C GLY A 549 17.66 37.61 -19.53
N LYS A 550 17.06 38.48 -20.35
CA LYS A 550 15.60 38.73 -20.38
C LYS A 550 14.80 37.43 -20.54
N GLY A 551 13.71 37.30 -19.77
CA GLY A 551 12.82 36.14 -19.77
C GLY A 551 13.33 34.95 -18.94
N LYS A 552 14.46 35.09 -18.23
CA LYS A 552 14.97 34.09 -17.28
C LYS A 552 14.72 34.47 -15.83
N VAL A 553 14.50 33.46 -14.98
CA VAL A 553 14.41 33.61 -13.53
C VAL A 553 15.74 34.14 -12.97
N MET A 554 15.70 35.24 -12.24
CA MET A 554 16.87 35.85 -11.58
C MET A 554 16.96 35.47 -10.09
N SER A 555 15.82 35.24 -9.44
CA SER A 555 15.72 34.78 -8.05
C SER A 555 14.39 34.06 -7.83
N GLN A 556 14.32 33.25 -6.78
CA GLN A 556 13.11 32.58 -6.32
C GLN A 556 13.05 32.57 -4.79
N ASP A 557 11.86 32.39 -4.24
CA ASP A 557 11.65 32.04 -2.83
C ASP A 557 10.51 31.00 -2.74
N PRO A 558 10.69 29.84 -2.07
CA PRO A 558 11.91 29.36 -1.41
C PRO A 558 13.08 29.08 -2.36
N SER A 559 14.30 29.39 -1.92
CA SER A 559 15.51 29.38 -2.77
C SER A 559 15.87 28.03 -3.41
N SER A 560 15.80 26.94 -2.64
CA SER A 560 15.86 25.53 -3.07
C SER A 560 15.80 24.60 -1.84
N GLY A 561 15.35 23.36 -2.00
CA GLY A 561 15.28 22.32 -0.96
C GLY A 561 13.87 21.74 -0.79
N THR A 562 13.64 21.03 0.30
CA THR A 562 12.34 20.41 0.60
C THR A 562 11.28 21.46 0.95
N VAL A 563 10.14 21.42 0.28
CA VAL A 563 8.94 22.24 0.52
C VAL A 563 7.70 21.34 0.63
N GLU A 564 6.56 21.86 1.11
CA GLU A 564 5.30 21.09 1.18
C GLU A 564 4.58 21.11 -0.18
N GLN A 565 3.93 20.00 -0.57
CA GLN A 565 3.09 19.97 -1.79
C GLN A 565 1.97 21.02 -1.70
N GLY A 566 1.72 21.75 -2.79
CA GLY A 566 0.78 22.87 -2.83
C GLY A 566 1.30 24.17 -2.20
N SER A 567 2.57 24.23 -1.77
CA SER A 567 3.18 25.52 -1.38
C SER A 567 3.47 26.38 -2.60
N THR A 568 3.37 27.71 -2.42
CA THR A 568 3.65 28.70 -3.48
C THR A 568 5.13 29.02 -3.56
N VAL A 569 5.69 28.98 -4.76
CA VAL A 569 7.05 29.43 -5.08
C VAL A 569 6.96 30.73 -5.87
N THR A 570 7.47 31.82 -5.29
CA THR A 570 7.59 33.10 -5.99
C THR A 570 8.84 33.08 -6.86
N ILE A 571 8.70 33.31 -8.17
CA ILE A 571 9.82 33.49 -9.11
C ILE A 571 9.88 34.92 -9.63
N VAL A 572 11.08 35.50 -9.63
CA VAL A 572 11.33 36.83 -10.22
C VAL A 572 11.98 36.65 -11.58
N VAL A 573 11.36 37.16 -12.64
CA VAL A 573 11.82 37.04 -14.02
C VAL A 573 12.48 38.35 -14.48
N SER A 574 13.66 38.23 -15.10
CA SER A 574 14.40 39.37 -15.64
C SER A 574 13.67 40.01 -16.83
N MET A 575 13.43 41.32 -16.75
CA MET A 575 12.97 42.15 -17.87
C MET A 575 14.11 42.53 -18.85
N GLY A 576 15.36 42.18 -18.50
CA GLY A 576 16.59 42.70 -19.10
C GLY A 576 17.22 43.82 -18.25
N PRO A 577 18.34 44.43 -18.69
CA PRO A 577 18.88 45.63 -18.06
C PRO A 577 17.87 46.78 -18.11
N GLU A 578 17.93 47.68 -17.12
CA GLU A 578 17.11 48.90 -17.13
C GLU A 578 17.60 49.84 -18.23
N ALA A 579 16.67 50.31 -19.06
CA ALA A 579 16.98 51.27 -20.12
C ALA A 579 17.35 52.62 -19.51
N LYS A 580 18.38 53.28 -20.06
CA LYS A 580 18.93 54.54 -19.53
C LYS A 580 18.71 55.65 -20.56
N PRO A 581 18.46 56.90 -20.13
CA PRO A 581 18.34 58.02 -21.06
C PRO A 581 19.54 58.10 -22.02
N ARG A 582 19.28 58.43 -23.29
CA ARG A 582 20.31 58.59 -24.31
C ARG A 582 20.47 60.07 -24.65
N THR A 583 21.71 60.54 -24.73
CA THR A 583 22.00 61.84 -25.34
C THR A 583 21.95 61.67 -26.86
N HIS A 584 21.19 62.54 -27.52
CA HIS A 584 21.14 62.68 -28.97
C HIS A 584 21.55 64.10 -29.35
N THR A 585 22.33 64.27 -30.42
CA THR A 585 22.83 65.59 -30.86
C THR A 585 22.43 65.83 -32.31
N GLU A 586 21.57 66.83 -32.55
CA GLU A 586 21.33 67.33 -33.90
C GLU A 586 22.18 68.56 -34.21
N THR A 587 22.44 68.78 -35.51
CA THR A 587 23.14 69.99 -35.99
C THR A 587 22.25 70.74 -36.97
N VAL A 588 21.83 71.94 -36.59
CA VAL A 588 20.87 72.77 -37.34
C VAL A 588 21.61 73.94 -37.97
N THR A 589 21.64 74.00 -39.30
CA THR A 589 22.21 75.14 -40.03
C THR A 589 21.12 76.20 -40.25
N VAL A 590 21.16 77.28 -39.47
CA VAL A 590 20.27 78.43 -39.67
C VAL A 590 20.91 79.37 -40.68
N LYS A 591 20.18 79.62 -41.78
CA LYS A 591 20.67 80.46 -42.87
C LYS A 591 20.43 81.94 -42.59
N TYR A 592 21.41 82.74 -42.99
CA TYR A 592 21.32 84.19 -42.96
C TYR A 592 20.66 84.71 -44.25
N GLU A 593 19.59 85.49 -44.09
CA GLU A 593 18.88 86.16 -45.18
C GLU A 593 19.05 87.68 -45.02
N PRO A 594 19.90 88.33 -45.85
CA PRO A 594 19.98 89.79 -45.85
C PRO A 594 18.64 90.38 -46.33
N PRO A 595 18.20 91.52 -45.76
CA PRO A 595 16.92 92.13 -46.13
C PRO A 595 16.91 92.57 -47.60
N GLU A 596 15.79 92.32 -48.31
CA GLU A 596 15.61 92.77 -49.69
C GLU A 596 15.41 94.30 -49.76
N ASP A 597 16.20 94.96 -50.62
CA ASP A 597 16.25 96.42 -50.73
C ASP A 597 15.15 96.94 -51.68
N GLU A 598 14.01 97.40 -51.14
CA GLU A 598 12.86 97.88 -51.92
C GLU A 598 13.12 99.23 -52.64
N THR A 599 13.84 99.27 -53.78
CA THR A 599 13.76 100.43 -54.71
C THR A 599 13.85 100.15 -56.23
N GLN A 600 12.67 100.10 -56.86
CA GLN A 600 12.32 100.73 -58.16
C GLN A 600 13.23 100.54 -59.41
N ASN A 601 13.03 99.41 -60.08
CA ASN A 601 12.64 99.28 -61.50
C ASN A 601 12.60 100.57 -62.40
N GLN A 602 13.50 100.69 -63.41
CA GLN A 602 13.22 101.39 -64.68
C GLN A 602 14.19 101.10 -65.87
N ASP A 603 13.68 100.42 -66.90
CA ASP A 603 13.98 100.46 -68.35
C ASP A 603 15.37 100.85 -68.96
N ASN A 604 15.99 99.87 -69.67
CA ASN A 604 16.44 99.93 -71.09
C ASN A 604 17.71 100.77 -71.47
N PRO A 605 18.44 100.55 -72.61
CA PRO A 605 18.53 99.42 -73.56
C PRO A 605 19.98 98.87 -73.83
N GLU A 606 20.04 97.80 -74.65
CA GLU A 606 21.02 97.40 -75.71
C GLU A 606 22.53 97.80 -75.72
N GLN A 607 23.34 96.75 -76.00
CA GLN A 607 24.51 96.64 -76.91
C GLN A 607 25.96 97.04 -76.50
N ASP A 608 26.79 95.99 -76.47
CA ASP A 608 28.00 95.72 -77.28
C ASP A 608 29.40 96.34 -77.03
N ASP A 609 30.34 95.40 -77.17
CA ASP A 609 31.72 95.45 -77.69
C ASP A 609 32.93 95.88 -76.84
N GLU A 610 34.01 95.12 -77.11
CA GLU A 610 35.32 95.15 -76.48
C GLU A 610 36.18 96.33 -76.97
N ASN A 611 37.08 96.86 -76.13
CA ASN A 611 38.38 97.37 -76.57
C ASN A 611 39.41 97.41 -75.42
N PRO A 612 40.69 97.07 -75.65
CA PRO A 612 41.76 97.08 -74.64
C PRO A 612 42.68 98.32 -74.73
N ASP A 613 43.75 98.28 -73.92
CA ASP A 613 44.95 99.14 -73.88
C ASP A 613 44.82 100.56 -73.29
N GLY A 614 45.63 100.85 -72.26
CA GLY A 614 45.81 102.17 -71.63
C GLY A 614 46.75 102.12 -70.41
N GLU A 615 47.75 103.01 -70.34
CA GLU A 615 48.80 103.01 -69.31
C GLU A 615 48.45 103.84 -68.05
N ASN A 616 49.26 103.64 -67.00
CA ASN A 616 49.23 104.29 -65.68
C ASN A 616 49.03 105.83 -65.69
N GLN A 617 48.32 106.38 -64.68
CA GLN A 617 48.95 107.24 -63.64
C GLN A 617 48.00 107.65 -62.49
N ASP A 618 48.61 107.70 -61.28
CA ASP A 618 48.39 108.55 -60.10
C ASP A 618 47.08 109.34 -59.91
N GLY A 619 46.43 109.15 -58.74
CA GLY A 619 45.32 109.99 -58.26
C GLY A 619 45.06 109.84 -56.75
N GLU A 620 45.09 110.94 -55.99
CA GLU A 620 45.11 110.93 -54.52
C GLU A 620 43.73 110.65 -53.85
N ASN A 621 43.78 109.71 -52.90
CA ASN A 621 43.12 109.72 -51.58
C ASN A 621 41.78 110.49 -51.39
N LYS A 622 40.70 109.75 -51.13
CA LYS A 622 39.58 110.20 -50.29
C LYS A 622 39.12 109.07 -49.37
N ASP A 623 38.81 109.42 -48.13
CA ASP A 623 38.25 108.51 -47.14
C ASP A 623 36.83 108.09 -47.55
N ASN A 624 36.55 106.78 -47.52
CA ASN A 624 35.21 106.24 -47.60
C ASN A 624 34.61 106.04 -46.19
N PRO A 625 33.28 105.91 -46.05
CA PRO A 625 32.63 105.67 -44.76
C PRO A 625 33.00 104.31 -44.15
N PRO A 626 32.67 104.06 -42.87
CA PRO A 626 32.71 102.72 -42.30
C PRO A 626 31.82 101.76 -43.10
N GLU A 627 32.23 100.49 -43.18
CA GLU A 627 31.32 99.41 -43.54
C GLU A 627 30.27 99.30 -42.43
N GLU A 628 28.99 99.39 -42.77
CA GLU A 628 27.91 99.13 -41.81
C GLU A 628 27.84 97.61 -41.58
N GLU A 629 27.95 97.18 -40.32
CA GLU A 629 27.85 95.76 -39.96
C GLU A 629 26.46 95.23 -40.40
N PRO A 630 26.39 94.06 -41.06
CA PRO A 630 25.13 93.53 -41.57
C PRO A 630 24.12 93.33 -40.44
N PRO A 631 22.82 93.65 -40.66
CA PRO A 631 21.80 93.54 -39.63
C PRO A 631 21.66 92.08 -39.20
N GLY A 632 22.12 91.78 -37.98
CA GLY A 632 22.15 90.42 -37.46
C GLY A 632 20.76 89.91 -37.09
N GLN A 633 20.45 88.68 -37.52
CA GLN A 633 19.18 88.02 -37.25
C GLN A 633 19.23 87.29 -35.90
N GLU A 634 18.14 87.36 -35.13
CA GLU A 634 18.07 86.75 -33.80
C GLU A 634 17.62 85.29 -33.89
N VAL A 635 18.46 84.35 -33.45
CA VAL A 635 18.15 82.92 -33.38
C VAL A 635 17.88 82.53 -31.93
N ILE A 636 16.76 81.84 -31.68
CA ILE A 636 16.40 81.29 -30.37
C ILE A 636 16.05 79.80 -30.52
N ILE A 637 16.70 78.95 -29.75
CA ILE A 637 16.46 77.50 -29.70
C ILE A 637 15.76 77.16 -28.38
N TYR A 638 14.67 76.41 -28.48
CA TYR A 638 13.99 75.76 -27.36
C TYR A 638 14.17 74.25 -27.47
N VAL A 639 14.36 73.57 -26.34
CA VAL A 639 14.48 72.11 -26.26
C VAL A 639 13.52 71.58 -25.21
N GLN A 640 12.74 70.57 -25.58
CA GLN A 640 11.87 69.79 -24.70
C GLN A 640 12.36 68.34 -24.69
N ASP A 641 12.77 67.83 -23.54
CA ASP A 641 13.36 66.49 -23.40
C ASP A 641 13.08 65.90 -22.01
N ASN A 642 13.90 64.96 -21.50
CA ASN A 642 13.77 64.42 -20.15
C ASN A 642 13.99 65.46 -19.04
N ASP A 643 14.84 66.46 -19.30
CA ASP A 643 15.40 67.37 -18.29
C ASP A 643 14.89 68.82 -18.48
N SER A 644 14.31 69.15 -19.63
CA SER A 644 13.72 70.45 -19.99
C SER A 644 12.27 70.33 -20.49
N ASN A 645 11.40 71.27 -20.11
CA ASN A 645 9.99 71.29 -20.50
C ASN A 645 9.68 72.04 -21.82
N GLY A 646 10.68 72.62 -22.48
CA GLY A 646 10.50 73.40 -23.72
C GLY A 646 10.08 74.87 -23.54
N GLU A 647 9.90 75.36 -22.30
CA GLU A 647 9.57 76.77 -22.03
C GLU A 647 10.82 77.64 -21.84
N GLU A 648 11.93 77.05 -21.38
CA GLU A 648 13.21 77.77 -21.23
C GLU A 648 14.00 77.80 -22.55
N VAL A 649 14.76 78.88 -22.74
CA VAL A 649 15.65 79.07 -23.91
C VAL A 649 16.90 78.22 -23.71
N TYR A 650 17.11 77.25 -24.61
CA TYR A 650 18.28 76.38 -24.62
C TYR A 650 19.52 77.14 -25.11
N GLU A 651 19.40 77.85 -26.24
CA GLU A 651 20.45 78.71 -26.77
C GLU A 651 19.83 79.93 -27.46
N LYS A 652 20.53 81.08 -27.39
CA LYS A 652 20.15 82.30 -28.11
C LYS A 652 21.39 83.01 -28.63
N ALA A 653 21.38 83.34 -29.91
CA ALA A 653 22.48 83.97 -30.63
C ALA A 653 21.97 85.02 -31.63
N THR A 654 22.89 85.80 -32.17
CA THR A 654 22.63 86.70 -33.31
C THR A 654 23.57 86.29 -34.43
N ILE A 655 23.02 86.03 -35.62
CA ILE A 655 23.77 85.53 -36.78
C ILE A 655 23.87 86.60 -37.87
N THR A 656 25.03 86.65 -38.53
CA THR A 656 25.31 87.52 -39.69
C THR A 656 25.79 86.72 -40.91
N GLU A 657 25.87 85.40 -40.78
CA GLU A 657 26.22 84.41 -41.81
C GLU A 657 25.57 83.05 -41.47
N ASP A 658 25.52 82.11 -42.42
CA ASP A 658 24.98 80.76 -42.21
C ASP A 658 25.68 80.08 -41.02
N THR A 659 24.94 79.80 -39.95
CA THR A 659 25.49 79.35 -38.66
C THR A 659 24.96 77.97 -38.27
N GLU A 660 25.87 77.08 -37.85
CA GLU A 660 25.52 75.75 -37.33
C GLU A 660 25.36 75.76 -35.80
N PHE A 661 24.18 75.38 -35.32
CA PHE A 661 23.88 75.18 -33.90
C PHE A 661 23.85 73.69 -33.56
N LYS A 662 24.25 73.32 -32.33
CA LYS A 662 24.28 71.93 -31.86
C LYS A 662 23.33 71.74 -30.69
N VAL A 663 22.29 70.97 -30.95
CA VAL A 663 21.18 70.76 -30.02
C VAL A 663 21.33 69.37 -29.41
N GLU A 664 21.81 69.32 -28.16
CA GLU A 664 21.91 68.10 -27.36
C GLU A 664 20.62 67.90 -26.57
N MET A 665 20.04 66.70 -26.67
CA MET A 665 18.77 66.31 -26.08
C MET A 665 18.93 65.02 -25.27
N SER A 666 18.37 65.00 -24.06
CA SER A 666 18.32 63.88 -23.14
C SER A 666 17.01 63.10 -23.32
N ILE A 667 17.00 62.01 -24.10
CA ILE A 667 15.77 61.27 -24.42
C ILE A 667 15.59 60.09 -23.46
N ALA A 668 14.44 60.03 -22.78
CA ALA A 668 14.12 58.97 -21.82
C ALA A 668 13.59 57.69 -22.52
N PRO A 669 13.72 56.50 -21.90
CA PRO A 669 13.25 55.25 -22.49
C PRO A 669 11.76 55.25 -22.85
N GLY A 670 11.47 55.20 -24.16
CA GLY A 670 10.10 55.22 -24.68
C GLY A 670 9.41 56.58 -24.66
N SER A 671 10.17 57.68 -24.46
CA SER A 671 9.70 59.04 -24.69
C SER A 671 10.19 59.58 -26.04
N GLU A 672 9.75 60.79 -26.34
CA GLU A 672 10.29 61.64 -27.40
C GLU A 672 10.91 62.90 -26.80
N ALA A 673 11.83 63.51 -27.53
CA ALA A 673 12.32 64.87 -27.29
C ALA A 673 12.06 65.70 -28.55
N SER A 674 11.97 67.02 -28.43
CA SER A 674 11.83 67.93 -29.57
C SER A 674 12.67 69.18 -29.38
N TYR A 675 13.02 69.80 -30.50
CA TYR A 675 13.60 71.13 -30.54
C TYR A 675 12.83 72.02 -31.49
N ARG A 676 12.80 73.32 -31.20
CA ARG A 676 12.22 74.35 -32.04
C ARG A 676 13.17 75.54 -32.14
N VAL A 677 13.60 75.84 -33.36
CA VAL A 677 14.44 77.00 -33.70
C VAL A 677 13.55 78.10 -34.26
N LEU A 678 13.69 79.31 -33.70
CA LEU A 678 13.08 80.52 -34.22
C LEU A 678 14.17 81.43 -34.79
N ARG A 679 13.86 82.12 -35.90
CA ARG A 679 14.67 83.19 -36.49
C ARG A 679 13.81 84.46 -36.57
N ASP A 680 14.28 85.55 -35.97
CA ASP A 680 13.59 86.84 -35.84
C ASP A 680 12.17 86.77 -35.26
N GLY A 681 11.87 85.70 -34.50
CA GLY A 681 10.57 85.43 -33.88
C GLY A 681 9.63 84.53 -34.67
N GLU A 682 9.95 84.16 -35.91
CA GLU A 682 9.22 83.15 -36.68
C GLU A 682 9.87 81.76 -36.53
N ILE A 683 9.09 80.67 -36.65
CA ILE A 683 9.62 79.30 -36.54
C ILE A 683 10.39 78.97 -37.82
N TYR A 684 11.70 78.73 -37.67
CA TYR A 684 12.59 78.31 -38.75
C TYR A 684 12.56 76.79 -38.94
N GLU A 685 12.63 76.04 -37.84
CA GLU A 685 12.61 74.57 -37.86
C GLU A 685 12.05 74.00 -36.55
N GLU A 686 11.32 72.88 -36.61
CA GLU A 686 10.83 72.14 -35.46
C GLU A 686 10.87 70.63 -35.78
N GLN A 687 11.50 69.82 -34.92
CA GLN A 687 11.59 68.37 -35.10
C GLN A 687 11.34 67.61 -33.77
N THR A 688 10.85 66.38 -33.89
CA THR A 688 10.61 65.46 -32.78
C THR A 688 11.36 64.14 -33.00
N ILE A 689 12.10 63.69 -32.00
CA ILE A 689 13.04 62.58 -32.03
C ILE A 689 12.64 61.55 -30.97
N GLN A 690 12.38 60.31 -31.40
CA GLN A 690 12.04 59.20 -30.52
C GLN A 690 13.28 58.58 -29.86
N TYR A 691 13.10 57.88 -28.74
CA TYR A 691 14.12 57.05 -28.08
C TYR A 691 14.55 55.80 -28.90
#